data_AF-A0A8S3VGY2-F1
#
_entry.id   AF-A0A8S3VGY2-F1
#
_cell.length_a   1.000
_cell.length_b   1.000
_cell.length_c   1.000
_cell.angle_alpha   90.00
_cell.angle_beta   90.00
_cell.angle_gamma   90.00
#
_symmetry.space_group_name_H-M   'P 1'
#
loop_
_entity.id
_entity.type
_entity.pdbx_description
1 polymer ?
#
loop_
_entity_poly.entity_id
_entity_poly.type
_entity_poly.pdbx_seq_one_letter_code
_entity_poly.pdbx_strand_id
1 'polypeptide(L)'
;MFSNSTSTLFDISLVQPPNNEYGIYLTGGTTLDYDTTPSYSFIVKCEDQRRDDTGSFTINLIRNTPPVINSLPYTESISEDLITKTLIHTLNVTDVNAADIITCALNSHTTLFEIAGFGVFLTGGTALNYDVTPTYLLDIECGDHRRNVSDVLTVDLIRNEPPSIVNLPMSCEIQESITAESLLYTVSVTDPTNDTVTCSLTTATTTFFLQSGSSQFETDIYVRGNQAFDYDALNRYTLGIKCADQRRDDTSEFYIYLLRNMPPYFTNLQAKTSVSAQTVVTGQVIYTVLSVDPESDNVQYTMTSSSASAPFSINQNTGEISLSRSINTELSAGYELYINASDGRNNAASRTLSVRITDINKPPVFLNPSQAVTVLEGISIGSSILQPILTDDDVSDTHTFYASYSPPEGVVYFRVDATTGLITSKVAIDYETIPYKTFLLTNTGSDSLMVDTTNITLNIQNTNEPPKFTKTKYAFTAIENSAGTVLQDPYYQFSDEDGDTVKFSFNCGTDTGLLDIDSSTGLLSYAIDYDLDVAGTSSLIICEIYITDNEYTDTAYLNITVLDDNDNSPTFRSDEYTFVVVNSQSIGSTIGKVDANDNDVGTNGNVLYHLAQEDLNNGLFSVSADGSIIIQQSLESFVPGTNLNLTVYAVDIGGQQDTALVNVILPVVESNGNVYVDVIYYKSFFSYAPNMAWFVPLMDTVDAKNRKEFPAETIGTKRGTEFFQ
;
A
#
# COMPACT_ATOMS: atom_id res chain seq x y z
N MET A 1 52.89 -151.96 -15.14
CA MET A 1 51.66 -152.32 -14.39
C MET A 1 51.90 -152.11 -12.89
N PHE A 2 50.88 -151.85 -12.09
CA PHE A 2 51.03 -151.85 -10.62
C PHE A 2 51.20 -153.30 -10.11
N SER A 3 52.16 -153.53 -9.21
CA SER A 3 52.44 -154.87 -8.66
C SER A 3 51.72 -155.18 -7.34
N ASN A 4 50.87 -154.27 -6.87
CA ASN A 4 50.12 -154.41 -5.63
C ASN A 4 48.66 -153.92 -5.80
N SER A 5 47.76 -154.39 -4.93
CA SER A 5 46.30 -154.38 -5.11
C SER A 5 45.61 -153.02 -4.84
N THR A 6 46.23 -151.90 -5.18
CA THR A 6 45.65 -150.54 -5.05
C THR A 6 45.06 -150.02 -6.37
N SER A 7 44.62 -150.93 -7.24
CA SER A 7 44.19 -150.67 -8.63
C SER A 7 42.74 -150.16 -8.77
N THR A 8 42.24 -149.36 -7.82
CA THR A 8 40.85 -148.84 -7.81
C THR A 8 40.74 -147.32 -7.79
N LEU A 9 41.70 -146.62 -7.15
CA LEU A 9 41.69 -145.16 -7.00
C LEU A 9 42.56 -144.42 -8.03
N PHE A 10 43.57 -145.11 -8.59
CA PHE A 10 44.51 -144.54 -9.55
C PHE A 10 44.74 -145.54 -10.68
N ASP A 11 44.84 -145.02 -11.90
CA ASP A 11 45.10 -145.81 -13.12
C ASP A 11 46.40 -145.38 -13.80
N ILE A 12 47.08 -146.31 -14.49
CA ILE A 12 48.24 -146.05 -15.35
C ILE A 12 47.80 -146.15 -16.80
N SER A 13 47.95 -145.05 -17.53
CA SER A 13 47.74 -145.03 -18.99
C SER A 13 48.98 -144.51 -19.71
N LEU A 14 49.23 -145.02 -20.91
CA LEU A 14 50.29 -144.52 -21.79
C LEU A 14 49.93 -143.09 -22.20
N VAL A 15 50.87 -142.14 -22.07
CA VAL A 15 50.62 -140.74 -22.44
C VAL A 15 50.68 -140.58 -23.97
N GLN A 16 51.80 -140.98 -24.60
CA GLN A 16 51.95 -141.03 -26.07
C GLN A 16 53.02 -142.04 -26.54
N PRO A 17 52.83 -142.73 -27.69
CA PRO A 17 53.91 -143.32 -28.48
C PRO A 17 54.69 -142.23 -29.24
N PRO A 18 56.00 -142.41 -29.57
CA PRO A 18 56.77 -143.64 -29.50
C PRO A 18 57.69 -143.77 -28.27
N ASN A 19 57.60 -142.85 -27.30
CA ASN A 19 58.60 -142.70 -26.23
C ASN A 19 58.35 -143.56 -24.98
N ASN A 20 57.27 -144.34 -24.93
CA ASN A 20 56.89 -145.21 -23.80
C ASN A 20 56.75 -144.47 -22.43
N GLU A 21 56.25 -143.24 -22.43
CA GLU A 21 55.89 -142.52 -21.20
C GLU A 21 54.48 -142.92 -20.69
N TYR A 22 54.36 -143.07 -19.37
CA TYR A 22 53.12 -143.47 -18.69
C TYR A 22 52.73 -142.46 -17.62
N GLY A 23 51.47 -142.02 -17.64
CA GLY A 23 50.88 -141.07 -16.71
C GLY A 23 49.98 -141.77 -15.70
N ILE A 24 49.86 -141.17 -14.51
CA ILE A 24 49.05 -141.70 -13.41
C ILE A 24 47.91 -140.74 -13.12
N TYR A 25 46.69 -141.25 -13.24
CA TYR A 25 45.47 -140.45 -13.20
C TYR A 25 44.56 -140.94 -12.08
N LEU A 26 43.83 -140.02 -11.46
CA LEU A 26 42.75 -140.36 -10.54
C LEU A 26 41.59 -140.98 -11.31
N THR A 27 41.00 -142.06 -10.80
CA THR A 27 39.79 -142.63 -11.42
C THR A 27 38.61 -141.67 -11.19
N GLY A 28 37.91 -141.31 -12.27
CA GLY A 28 36.88 -140.28 -12.25
C GLY A 28 35.74 -140.58 -11.26
N GLY A 29 35.39 -139.59 -10.43
CA GLY A 29 34.36 -139.73 -9.40
C GLY A 29 34.87 -140.13 -8.01
N THR A 30 36.18 -140.30 -7.82
CA THR A 30 36.78 -140.54 -6.50
C THR A 30 37.19 -139.23 -5.81
N THR A 31 36.94 -139.14 -4.50
CA THR A 31 37.40 -138.06 -3.64
C THR A 31 38.61 -138.50 -2.82
N LEU A 32 39.57 -137.60 -2.66
CA LEU A 32 40.75 -137.81 -1.83
C LEU A 32 40.55 -137.09 -0.50
N ASP A 33 40.75 -137.82 0.60
CA ASP A 33 40.57 -137.31 1.96
C ASP A 33 41.92 -137.28 2.70
N TYR A 34 42.37 -136.07 3.01
CA TYR A 34 43.60 -135.81 3.75
C TYR A 34 43.59 -136.45 5.15
N ASP A 35 42.43 -136.47 5.82
CA ASP A 35 42.35 -136.86 7.22
C ASP A 35 42.39 -138.37 7.41
N THR A 36 41.93 -139.15 6.41
CA THR A 36 42.07 -140.61 6.41
C THR A 36 43.31 -141.11 5.67
N THR A 37 43.73 -140.48 4.56
CA THR A 37 44.91 -140.90 3.78
C THR A 37 45.71 -139.69 3.27
N PRO A 38 46.63 -139.12 4.07
CA PRO A 38 47.36 -137.90 3.71
C PRO A 38 48.38 -138.10 2.57
N SER A 39 48.76 -139.35 2.26
CA SER A 39 49.66 -139.66 1.16
C SER A 39 49.41 -141.05 0.58
N TYR A 40 49.56 -141.19 -0.74
CA TYR A 40 49.43 -142.46 -1.48
C TYR A 40 50.78 -142.84 -2.07
N SER A 41 51.28 -144.04 -1.75
CA SER A 41 52.55 -144.57 -2.27
C SER A 41 52.32 -145.73 -3.22
N PHE A 42 53.08 -145.77 -4.31
CA PHE A 42 52.88 -146.68 -5.44
C PHE A 42 54.18 -147.43 -5.76
N ILE A 43 54.04 -148.67 -6.25
CA ILE A 43 55.13 -149.43 -6.86
C ILE A 43 54.74 -149.79 -8.30
N VAL A 44 55.50 -149.27 -9.27
CA VAL A 44 55.30 -149.50 -10.70
C VAL A 44 56.30 -150.54 -11.17
N LYS A 45 55.79 -151.63 -11.78
CA LYS A 45 56.59 -152.70 -12.37
C LYS A 45 56.61 -152.60 -13.89
N CYS A 46 57.80 -152.74 -14.48
CA CYS A 46 58.04 -152.81 -15.92
C CYS A 46 58.68 -154.16 -16.26
N GLU A 47 58.28 -154.79 -17.36
CA GLU A 47 58.71 -156.14 -17.77
C GLU A 47 59.05 -156.17 -19.27
N ASP A 48 60.15 -156.80 -19.68
CA ASP A 48 60.58 -156.91 -21.09
C ASP A 48 60.48 -158.34 -21.68
N GLN A 49 59.67 -159.19 -21.04
CA GLN A 49 59.56 -160.65 -21.28
C GLN A 49 60.82 -161.47 -20.95
N ARG A 50 61.90 -160.88 -20.41
CA ARG A 50 63.06 -161.62 -19.89
C ARG A 50 63.49 -161.19 -18.50
N ARG A 51 63.29 -159.92 -18.13
CA ARG A 51 63.51 -159.40 -16.76
C ARG A 51 62.47 -158.33 -16.42
N ASP A 52 62.37 -158.12 -15.12
CA ASP A 52 61.46 -157.18 -14.48
C ASP A 52 62.26 -156.12 -13.72
N ASP A 53 61.77 -154.88 -13.69
CA ASP A 53 62.27 -153.81 -12.84
C ASP A 53 61.11 -153.10 -12.11
N THR A 54 61.38 -152.50 -10.95
CA THR A 54 60.37 -151.87 -10.08
C THR A 54 60.83 -150.55 -9.49
N GLY A 55 60.08 -149.48 -9.75
CA GLY A 55 60.26 -148.16 -9.13
C GLY A 55 59.12 -147.82 -8.17
N SER A 56 59.34 -146.87 -7.24
CA SER A 56 58.31 -146.42 -6.30
C SER A 56 58.29 -144.90 -6.12
N PHE A 57 57.11 -144.32 -5.85
CA PHE A 57 56.92 -142.88 -5.62
C PHE A 57 55.68 -142.62 -4.74
N THR A 58 55.53 -141.39 -4.24
CA THR A 58 54.45 -140.99 -3.32
C THR A 58 53.80 -139.67 -3.73
N ILE A 59 52.47 -139.55 -3.57
CA ILE A 59 51.68 -138.33 -3.74
C ILE A 59 51.19 -137.89 -2.35
N ASN A 60 51.34 -136.60 -2.01
CA ASN A 60 50.86 -136.02 -0.74
C ASN A 60 49.66 -135.08 -0.98
N LEU A 61 48.73 -135.02 -0.03
CA LEU A 61 47.58 -134.10 -0.04
C LEU A 61 47.85 -132.83 0.80
N ILE A 62 46.97 -131.83 0.70
CA ILE A 62 47.02 -130.57 1.48
C ILE A 62 45.64 -130.30 2.10
N ARG A 63 45.60 -129.73 3.32
CA ARG A 63 44.39 -129.45 4.12
C ARG A 63 43.88 -128.01 3.92
N ASN A 64 42.56 -127.81 3.97
CA ASN A 64 41.87 -126.54 3.71
C ASN A 64 41.55 -125.74 5.00
N THR A 65 41.58 -124.41 4.93
CA THR A 65 41.26 -123.46 6.03
C THR A 65 40.15 -122.48 5.62
N PRO A 66 39.32 -121.98 6.55
CA PRO A 66 38.29 -121.00 6.22
C PRO A 66 38.89 -119.60 6.04
N PRO A 67 38.17 -118.69 5.37
CA PRO A 67 38.57 -117.29 5.26
C PRO A 67 38.50 -116.57 6.62
N VAL A 68 39.15 -115.40 6.70
CA VAL A 68 39.18 -114.53 7.89
C VAL A 68 38.66 -113.15 7.51
N ILE A 69 37.74 -112.62 8.32
CA ILE A 69 37.27 -111.24 8.21
C ILE A 69 38.24 -110.35 9.01
N ASN A 70 38.99 -109.51 8.30
CA ASN A 70 40.01 -108.64 8.85
C ASN A 70 39.40 -107.29 9.22
N SER A 71 39.14 -107.10 10.52
CA SER A 71 38.61 -105.89 11.14
C SER A 71 37.23 -105.43 10.65
N LEU A 72 36.16 -105.97 11.24
CA LEU A 72 34.92 -105.19 11.43
C LEU A 72 35.15 -104.09 12.48
N PRO A 73 34.60 -102.88 12.29
CA PRO A 73 34.36 -101.97 13.41
C PRO A 73 33.26 -102.54 14.31
N TYR A 74 33.37 -102.32 15.62
CA TYR A 74 32.37 -102.82 16.57
C TYR A 74 30.98 -102.19 16.36
N THR A 75 30.94 -100.94 15.89
CA THR A 75 29.72 -100.16 15.63
C THR A 75 29.95 -99.18 14.47
N GLU A 76 28.94 -99.03 13.61
CA GLU A 76 28.75 -97.91 12.67
C GLU A 76 27.49 -97.11 13.08
N SER A 77 27.49 -95.79 12.89
CA SER A 77 26.33 -94.93 13.23
C SER A 77 25.76 -94.25 11.98
N ILE A 78 24.46 -94.40 11.75
CA ILE A 78 23.75 -93.85 10.58
C ILE A 78 22.47 -93.13 10.99
N SER A 79 22.00 -92.16 10.19
CA SER A 79 20.68 -91.55 10.41
C SER A 79 19.56 -92.57 10.16
N GLU A 80 18.46 -92.49 10.90
CA GLU A 80 17.23 -93.24 10.57
C GLU A 80 16.60 -92.82 9.22
N ASP A 81 17.03 -91.68 8.66
CA ASP A 81 16.67 -91.18 7.33
C ASP A 81 17.71 -91.49 6.24
N LEU A 82 18.62 -92.44 6.49
CA LEU A 82 19.58 -92.89 5.47
C LEU A 82 18.87 -93.40 4.21
N ILE A 83 19.23 -92.83 3.06
CA ILE A 83 18.63 -93.19 1.76
C ILE A 83 18.95 -94.65 1.42
N THR A 84 17.95 -95.40 0.95
CA THR A 84 18.09 -96.80 0.55
C THR A 84 19.17 -97.00 -0.53
N LYS A 85 19.89 -98.12 -0.49
CA LYS A 85 21.09 -98.44 -1.29
C LYS A 85 22.34 -97.61 -0.98
N THR A 86 22.35 -96.85 0.12
CA THR A 86 23.60 -96.25 0.62
C THR A 86 24.51 -97.35 1.18
N LEU A 87 25.81 -97.26 0.87
CA LEU A 87 26.86 -98.10 1.44
C LEU A 87 27.05 -97.73 2.91
N ILE A 88 26.87 -98.69 3.82
CA ILE A 88 27.05 -98.52 5.26
C ILE A 88 28.49 -98.87 5.64
N HIS A 89 28.99 -100.03 5.18
CA HIS A 89 30.33 -100.51 5.51
C HIS A 89 30.91 -101.38 4.39
N THR A 90 32.23 -101.52 4.30
CA THR A 90 32.92 -102.41 3.33
C THR A 90 33.72 -103.48 4.06
N LEU A 91 33.32 -104.74 3.91
CA LEU A 91 33.98 -105.90 4.49
C LEU A 91 35.36 -106.12 3.87
N ASN A 92 36.34 -106.42 4.71
CA ASN A 92 37.70 -106.78 4.32
C ASN A 92 37.94 -108.24 4.71
N VAL A 93 38.04 -109.13 3.72
CA VAL A 93 38.09 -110.59 3.95
C VAL A 93 39.25 -111.18 3.16
N THR A 94 40.02 -112.09 3.78
CA THR A 94 41.15 -112.78 3.13
C THR A 94 41.12 -114.27 3.40
N ASP A 95 41.54 -115.05 2.41
CA ASP A 95 41.90 -116.45 2.59
C ASP A 95 43.41 -116.66 2.36
N VAL A 96 43.98 -117.65 3.04
CA VAL A 96 45.36 -118.11 2.80
C VAL A 96 45.43 -119.02 1.56
N ASN A 97 44.32 -119.62 1.16
CA ASN A 97 44.16 -120.42 -0.04
C ASN A 97 43.76 -119.53 -1.23
N ALA A 98 44.74 -118.87 -1.85
CA ALA A 98 44.55 -117.83 -2.88
C ALA A 98 43.85 -118.24 -4.20
N ALA A 99 43.31 -119.46 -4.30
CA ALA A 99 42.52 -119.95 -5.44
C ALA A 99 41.02 -120.08 -5.14
N ASP A 100 40.60 -119.92 -3.88
CA ASP A 100 39.22 -120.11 -3.46
C ASP A 100 38.36 -118.85 -3.65
N ILE A 101 37.08 -119.03 -3.97
CA ILE A 101 36.13 -117.94 -4.21
C ILE A 101 35.38 -117.67 -2.89
N ILE A 102 35.72 -116.56 -2.24
CA ILE A 102 35.06 -116.10 -1.03
C ILE A 102 33.70 -115.47 -1.39
N THR A 103 32.63 -115.93 -0.72
CA THR A 103 31.30 -115.33 -0.77
C THR A 103 30.85 -114.94 0.62
N CYS A 104 30.36 -113.72 0.79
CA CYS A 104 29.77 -113.24 2.05
C CYS A 104 28.25 -113.08 1.90
N ALA A 105 27.52 -113.43 2.96
CA ALA A 105 26.08 -113.33 3.08
C ALA A 105 25.70 -112.76 4.46
N LEU A 106 24.49 -112.23 4.56
CA LEU A 106 23.93 -111.73 5.81
C LEU A 106 22.88 -112.72 6.31
N ASN A 107 22.95 -113.10 7.59
CA ASN A 107 22.06 -114.10 8.20
C ASN A 107 20.91 -113.49 9.01
N SER A 108 21.06 -112.24 9.45
CA SER A 108 20.08 -111.50 10.25
C SER A 108 19.61 -110.21 9.55
N HIS A 109 18.37 -109.78 9.76
CA HIS A 109 17.86 -108.50 9.22
C HIS A 109 17.95 -108.35 7.68
N THR A 110 17.94 -109.47 6.95
CA THR A 110 18.06 -109.55 5.48
C THR A 110 16.95 -108.87 4.67
N THR A 111 15.88 -108.43 5.33
CA THR A 111 14.85 -107.57 4.73
C THR A 111 15.23 -106.10 4.73
N LEU A 112 16.08 -105.66 5.66
CA LEU A 112 16.53 -104.28 5.84
C LEU A 112 17.94 -104.04 5.28
N PHE A 113 18.82 -105.04 5.36
CA PHE A 113 20.21 -104.91 4.91
C PHE A 113 20.58 -106.01 3.91
N GLU A 114 21.44 -105.69 2.95
CA GLU A 114 21.97 -106.62 1.95
C GLU A 114 23.49 -106.53 1.86
N ILE A 115 24.14 -107.63 1.44
CA ILE A 115 25.56 -107.65 1.10
C ILE A 115 25.68 -107.82 -0.42
N ALA A 116 26.34 -106.87 -1.08
CA ALA A 116 26.63 -106.91 -2.50
C ALA A 116 28.15 -106.94 -2.71
N GLY A 117 28.67 -108.10 -3.10
CA GLY A 117 30.11 -108.37 -3.12
C GLY A 117 30.67 -108.38 -1.70
N PHE A 118 31.32 -107.29 -1.30
CA PHE A 118 31.81 -107.07 0.06
C PHE A 118 31.24 -105.81 0.73
N GLY A 119 30.35 -105.06 0.07
CA GLY A 119 29.69 -103.89 0.68
C GLY A 119 28.42 -104.29 1.42
N VAL A 120 28.20 -103.72 2.61
CA VAL A 120 26.94 -103.79 3.38
C VAL A 120 26.10 -102.56 3.01
N PHE A 121 24.86 -102.77 2.57
CA PHE A 121 23.96 -101.71 2.10
C PHE A 121 22.59 -101.80 2.78
N LEU A 122 21.87 -100.67 2.85
CA LEU A 122 20.45 -100.64 3.18
C LEU A 122 19.61 -101.09 1.97
N THR A 123 18.66 -102.02 2.14
CA THR A 123 17.85 -102.57 1.03
C THR A 123 16.94 -101.51 0.41
N GLY A 124 16.64 -101.69 -0.88
CA GLY A 124 15.71 -100.82 -1.60
C GLY A 124 14.28 -100.88 -1.05
N GLY A 125 13.78 -99.76 -0.53
CA GLY A 125 12.38 -99.58 -0.16
C GLY A 125 12.01 -99.86 1.30
N THR A 126 12.98 -100.03 2.20
CA THR A 126 12.71 -100.10 3.65
C THR A 126 13.24 -98.85 4.37
N ALA A 127 12.48 -98.35 5.35
CA ALA A 127 12.85 -97.19 6.16
C ALA A 127 13.35 -97.67 7.53
N LEU A 128 14.46 -97.09 7.99
CA LEU A 128 14.95 -97.25 9.35
C LEU A 128 14.10 -96.40 10.31
N ASN A 129 13.92 -96.86 11.55
CA ASN A 129 13.13 -96.15 12.56
C ASN A 129 13.76 -96.32 13.94
N TYR A 130 14.29 -95.23 14.49
CA TYR A 130 14.98 -95.23 15.78
C TYR A 130 14.05 -95.61 16.93
N ASP A 131 12.85 -95.03 16.96
CA ASP A 131 11.86 -95.21 18.04
C ASP A 131 11.33 -96.66 18.11
N VAL A 132 11.49 -97.46 17.04
CA VAL A 132 11.14 -98.89 16.99
C VAL A 132 12.35 -99.79 17.24
N THR A 133 13.51 -99.51 16.64
CA THR A 133 14.73 -100.32 16.80
C THR A 133 15.97 -99.43 16.61
N PRO A 134 16.57 -98.92 17.70
CA PRO A 134 17.67 -97.96 17.63
C PRO A 134 19.01 -98.60 17.27
N THR A 135 19.15 -99.93 17.37
CA THR A 135 20.38 -100.66 17.09
C THR A 135 20.07 -101.98 16.38
N TYR A 136 20.79 -102.27 15.30
CA TYR A 136 20.75 -103.56 14.60
C TYR A 136 22.07 -104.32 14.79
N LEU A 137 21.99 -105.63 14.95
CA LEU A 137 23.16 -106.52 15.02
C LEU A 137 23.16 -107.40 13.77
N LEU A 138 24.08 -107.09 12.85
CA LEU A 138 24.17 -107.74 11.55
C LEU A 138 25.14 -108.92 11.61
N ASP A 139 24.61 -110.14 11.72
CA ASP A 139 25.36 -111.40 11.64
C ASP A 139 25.77 -111.68 10.19
N ILE A 140 27.06 -111.55 9.91
CA ILE A 140 27.68 -111.63 8.59
C ILE A 140 28.49 -112.93 8.52
N GLU A 141 28.19 -113.77 7.54
CA GLU A 141 28.87 -115.04 7.31
C GLU A 141 29.60 -115.03 5.95
N CYS A 142 30.91 -115.33 5.97
CA CYS A 142 31.75 -115.42 4.77
C CYS A 142 32.37 -116.81 4.66
N GLY A 143 32.43 -117.38 3.45
CA GLY A 143 32.93 -118.75 3.25
C GLY A 143 33.51 -119.03 1.86
N ASP A 144 34.28 -120.11 1.78
CA ASP A 144 35.06 -120.59 0.62
C ASP A 144 34.37 -121.75 -0.14
N HIS A 145 33.05 -121.90 0.03
CA HIS A 145 32.22 -123.06 -0.36
C HIS A 145 32.44 -124.36 0.44
N ARG A 146 33.39 -124.42 1.39
CA ARG A 146 33.68 -125.60 2.21
C ARG A 146 33.56 -125.34 3.72
N ARG A 147 33.99 -124.18 4.18
CA ARG A 147 33.92 -123.69 5.55
C ARG A 147 33.65 -122.19 5.60
N ASN A 148 32.95 -121.79 6.65
CA ASN A 148 32.48 -120.43 6.84
C ASN A 148 33.05 -119.84 8.15
N VAL A 149 33.09 -118.52 8.22
CA VAL A 149 33.36 -117.70 9.41
C VAL A 149 32.23 -116.69 9.57
N SER A 150 31.83 -116.40 10.81
CA SER A 150 30.81 -115.40 11.12
C SER A 150 31.35 -114.33 12.06
N ASP A 151 30.92 -113.08 11.86
CA ASP A 151 31.19 -111.93 12.75
C ASP A 151 30.00 -110.95 12.72
N VAL A 152 29.89 -110.06 13.70
CA VAL A 152 28.70 -109.20 13.89
C VAL A 152 29.04 -107.72 13.76
N LEU A 153 28.39 -107.02 12.82
CA LEU A 153 28.44 -105.56 12.68
C LEU A 153 27.27 -104.90 13.44
N THR A 154 27.56 -104.06 14.44
CA THR A 154 26.53 -103.23 15.08
C THR A 154 26.25 -102.00 14.23
N VAL A 155 24.98 -101.69 13.99
CA VAL A 155 24.53 -100.47 13.30
C VAL A 155 23.60 -99.70 14.23
N ASP A 156 24.08 -98.59 14.78
CA ASP A 156 23.30 -97.68 15.62
C ASP A 156 22.62 -96.60 14.77
N LEU A 157 21.34 -96.34 15.06
CA LEU A 157 20.58 -95.26 14.46
C LEU A 157 20.73 -93.96 15.24
N ILE A 158 20.69 -92.84 14.52
CA ILE A 158 20.51 -91.49 15.08
C ILE A 158 19.03 -91.09 14.91
N ARG A 159 18.45 -90.49 15.95
CA ARG A 159 17.04 -90.12 16.07
C ARG A 159 16.77 -88.69 15.62
N ASN A 160 15.74 -88.48 14.80
CA ASN A 160 15.12 -87.16 14.55
C ASN A 160 16.14 -86.04 14.25
N GLU A 161 16.03 -84.81 14.78
CA GLU A 161 15.10 -84.23 15.78
C GLU A 161 14.30 -83.04 15.21
N PRO A 162 13.04 -82.75 15.66
CA PRO A 162 12.11 -81.93 14.87
C PRO A 162 12.59 -80.48 14.73
N PRO A 163 12.27 -79.80 13.61
CA PRO A 163 12.51 -78.37 13.47
C PRO A 163 11.71 -77.61 14.52
N SER A 164 12.28 -76.51 15.03
CA SER A 164 11.66 -75.64 16.02
C SER A 164 11.51 -74.23 15.46
N ILE A 165 10.32 -73.65 15.52
CA ILE A 165 10.06 -72.27 15.12
C ILE A 165 10.63 -71.34 16.21
N VAL A 166 11.52 -70.43 15.81
CA VAL A 166 12.21 -69.52 16.74
C VAL A 166 11.90 -68.06 16.43
N ASN A 167 11.82 -67.23 17.47
CA ASN A 167 11.60 -65.78 17.39
C ASN A 167 10.31 -65.36 16.65
N LEU A 168 9.28 -66.21 16.57
CA LEU A 168 7.95 -65.82 16.11
C LEU A 168 7.23 -65.06 17.25
N PRO A 169 6.88 -63.77 17.11
CA PRO A 169 6.12 -63.05 18.12
C PRO A 169 4.67 -63.55 18.12
N MET A 170 3.97 -63.38 19.24
CA MET A 170 2.57 -63.80 19.37
C MET A 170 1.65 -63.12 18.35
N SER A 171 1.97 -61.89 17.94
CA SER A 171 1.17 -61.13 16.97
C SER A 171 1.93 -60.02 16.25
N CYS A 172 1.37 -59.54 15.14
CA CYS A 172 1.66 -58.23 14.57
C CYS A 172 0.37 -57.40 14.38
N GLU A 173 0.55 -56.10 14.16
CA GLU A 173 -0.52 -55.15 13.80
C GLU A 173 -0.28 -54.66 12.36
N ILE A 174 -1.34 -54.59 11.56
CA ILE A 174 -1.30 -54.06 10.19
C ILE A 174 -2.47 -53.08 9.98
N GLN A 175 -2.26 -52.05 9.17
CA GLN A 175 -3.34 -51.15 8.76
C GLN A 175 -4.28 -51.84 7.78
N GLU A 176 -5.57 -51.54 7.80
CA GLU A 176 -6.50 -52.05 6.77
C GLU A 176 -6.25 -51.46 5.37
N SER A 177 -5.46 -50.38 5.29
CA SER A 177 -4.92 -49.79 4.06
C SER A 177 -3.70 -50.52 3.48
N ILE A 178 -3.14 -51.52 4.18
CA ILE A 178 -1.93 -52.23 3.75
C ILE A 178 -2.04 -52.80 2.32
N THR A 179 -0.99 -52.57 1.52
CA THR A 179 -0.95 -53.02 0.13
C THR A 179 -0.77 -54.53 0.00
N ALA A 180 -1.30 -55.10 -1.07
CA ALA A 180 -0.99 -56.48 -1.46
C ALA A 180 0.53 -56.69 -1.62
N GLU A 181 0.98 -57.93 -1.41
CA GLU A 181 2.39 -58.35 -1.51
C GLU A 181 3.33 -57.67 -0.50
N SER A 182 2.78 -57.01 0.53
CA SER A 182 3.55 -56.53 1.69
C SER A 182 4.06 -57.69 2.54
N LEU A 183 5.35 -57.67 2.89
CA LEU A 183 5.97 -58.55 3.88
C LEU A 183 5.46 -58.18 5.28
N LEU A 184 4.99 -59.17 6.04
CA LEU A 184 4.48 -58.99 7.40
C LEU A 184 5.50 -59.42 8.46
N TYR A 185 6.11 -60.60 8.27
CA TYR A 185 7.09 -61.16 9.18
C TYR A 185 7.93 -62.25 8.51
N THR A 186 9.19 -62.39 8.92
CA THR A 186 10.07 -63.50 8.53
C THR A 186 10.12 -64.51 9.66
N VAL A 187 9.56 -65.70 9.42
CA VAL A 187 9.62 -66.84 10.35
C VAL A 187 11.01 -67.46 10.28
N SER A 188 11.70 -67.55 11.41
CA SER A 188 12.96 -68.28 11.53
C SER A 188 12.74 -69.67 12.14
N VAL A 189 13.51 -70.65 11.71
CA VAL A 189 13.41 -72.05 12.16
C VAL A 189 14.80 -72.58 12.48
N THR A 190 14.91 -73.50 13.43
CA THR A 190 16.17 -74.21 13.73
C THR A 190 15.94 -75.71 13.75
N ASP A 191 16.81 -76.47 13.10
CA ASP A 191 16.74 -77.93 13.03
C ASP A 191 18.04 -78.53 13.60
N PRO A 192 17.99 -79.35 14.68
CA PRO A 192 19.19 -79.90 15.32
C PRO A 192 20.00 -80.86 14.46
N THR A 193 19.37 -81.56 13.51
CA THR A 193 20.03 -82.47 12.55
C THR A 193 20.35 -81.81 11.21
N ASN A 194 19.98 -80.53 11.06
CA ASN A 194 20.21 -79.69 9.88
C ASN A 194 19.52 -80.25 8.64
N ASP A 195 18.34 -80.84 8.83
CA ASP A 195 17.48 -81.33 7.76
C ASP A 195 16.83 -80.20 6.96
N THR A 196 16.32 -80.53 5.77
CA THR A 196 15.61 -79.58 4.91
C THR A 196 14.19 -79.37 5.42
N VAL A 197 13.95 -78.22 6.04
CA VAL A 197 12.63 -77.87 6.59
C VAL A 197 11.72 -77.27 5.53
N THR A 198 10.44 -77.64 5.54
CA THR A 198 9.38 -77.01 4.72
C THR A 198 8.30 -76.42 5.61
N CYS A 199 8.07 -75.12 5.50
CA CYS A 199 7.00 -74.42 6.21
C CYS A 199 5.72 -74.28 5.36
N SER A 200 4.57 -74.42 6.02
CA SER A 200 3.23 -74.42 5.42
C SER A 200 2.20 -73.81 6.38
N LEU A 201 1.07 -73.33 5.85
CA LEU A 201 -0.04 -72.87 6.68
C LEU A 201 -0.96 -74.05 7.00
N THR A 202 -1.21 -74.32 8.28
CA THR A 202 -2.13 -75.39 8.72
C THR A 202 -3.59 -75.04 8.42
N THR A 203 -3.91 -73.75 8.46
CA THR A 203 -5.21 -73.19 8.07
C THR A 203 -5.15 -72.69 6.63
N ALA A 204 -5.89 -73.32 5.72
CA ALA A 204 -6.03 -72.84 4.35
C ALA A 204 -6.64 -71.43 4.35
N THR A 205 -5.88 -70.43 3.90
CA THR A 205 -6.30 -69.03 3.83
C THR A 205 -6.04 -68.46 2.44
N THR A 206 -7.01 -67.68 1.95
CA THR A 206 -6.86 -66.86 0.74
C THR A 206 -6.18 -65.53 1.04
N THR A 207 -6.07 -65.14 2.31
CA THR A 207 -5.64 -63.77 2.70
C THR A 207 -4.13 -63.61 2.77
N PHE A 208 -3.43 -64.64 3.24
CA PHE A 208 -1.98 -64.64 3.38
C PHE A 208 -1.36 -65.79 2.60
N PHE A 209 -0.04 -65.71 2.36
CA PHE A 209 0.75 -66.81 1.83
C PHE A 209 2.15 -66.81 2.44
N LEU A 210 2.81 -67.96 2.34
CA LEU A 210 4.20 -68.13 2.71
C LEU A 210 5.07 -68.16 1.46
N GLN A 211 6.27 -67.59 1.54
CA GLN A 211 7.30 -67.65 0.52
C GLN A 211 8.63 -68.07 1.17
N SER A 212 9.44 -68.88 0.49
CA SER A 212 10.78 -69.24 0.97
C SER A 212 11.63 -68.00 1.22
N GLY A 213 12.23 -67.89 2.40
CA GLY A 213 13.08 -66.77 2.79
C GLY A 213 14.48 -66.85 2.20
N SER A 214 15.45 -66.17 2.82
CA SER A 214 16.82 -66.08 2.30
C SER A 214 17.65 -67.35 2.50
N SER A 215 17.19 -68.25 3.38
CA SER A 215 17.83 -69.54 3.68
C SER A 215 16.79 -70.66 3.83
N GLN A 216 17.24 -71.91 3.88
CA GLN A 216 16.39 -73.09 4.15
C GLN A 216 15.73 -73.08 5.55
N PHE A 217 16.11 -72.12 6.40
CA PHE A 217 15.65 -71.95 7.77
C PHE A 217 14.81 -70.67 7.95
N GLU A 218 14.39 -70.04 6.85
CA GLU A 218 13.54 -68.84 6.86
C GLU A 218 12.33 -69.00 5.94
N THR A 219 11.19 -68.42 6.34
CA THR A 219 9.99 -68.34 5.52
C THR A 219 9.23 -67.05 5.80
N ASP A 220 8.96 -66.29 4.76
CA ASP A 220 8.30 -64.98 4.83
C ASP A 220 6.78 -65.10 4.75
N ILE A 221 6.07 -64.32 5.57
CA ILE A 221 4.60 -64.17 5.55
C ILE A 221 4.23 -62.92 4.75
N TYR A 222 3.44 -63.10 3.69
CA TYR A 222 3.01 -62.02 2.80
C TYR A 222 1.48 -61.87 2.72
N VAL A 223 1.01 -60.64 2.47
CA VAL A 223 -0.38 -60.34 2.09
C VAL A 223 -0.62 -60.81 0.64
N ARG A 224 -1.67 -61.60 0.39
CA ARG A 224 -1.97 -62.07 -0.97
C ARG A 224 -2.53 -60.94 -1.87
N GLY A 225 -2.14 -60.97 -3.15
CA GLY A 225 -2.80 -60.20 -4.22
C GLY A 225 -4.33 -60.30 -4.16
N ASN A 226 -5.00 -59.16 -4.34
CA ASN A 226 -6.46 -58.96 -4.30
C ASN A 226 -7.16 -59.09 -2.93
N GLN A 227 -6.45 -58.95 -1.81
CA GLN A 227 -7.11 -58.78 -0.51
C GLN A 227 -7.46 -57.31 -0.24
N ALA A 228 -8.68 -57.09 0.24
CA ALA A 228 -9.11 -55.85 0.86
C ALA A 228 -9.42 -56.16 2.32
N PHE A 229 -8.73 -55.48 3.23
CA PHE A 229 -8.98 -55.59 4.66
C PHE A 229 -10.06 -54.59 5.09
N ASP A 230 -10.91 -55.02 6.01
CA ASP A 230 -12.03 -54.27 6.59
C ASP A 230 -12.08 -54.63 8.09
N TYR A 231 -11.67 -53.66 8.92
CA TYR A 231 -11.62 -53.79 10.38
C TYR A 231 -13.00 -54.09 10.98
N ASP A 232 -14.08 -53.54 10.43
CA ASP A 232 -15.44 -53.72 10.95
C ASP A 232 -16.02 -55.10 10.59
N ALA A 233 -15.59 -55.69 9.48
CA ALA A 233 -15.93 -57.06 9.12
C ALA A 233 -15.16 -58.11 9.95
N LEU A 234 -13.85 -57.93 10.11
CA LEU A 234 -12.99 -58.83 10.91
C LEU A 234 -11.71 -58.11 11.33
N ASN A 235 -11.50 -57.89 12.63
CA ASN A 235 -10.33 -57.17 13.13
C ASN A 235 -9.13 -58.04 13.56
N ARG A 236 -9.21 -59.38 13.40
CA ARG A 236 -8.12 -60.30 13.75
C ARG A 236 -8.13 -61.56 12.90
N TYR A 237 -6.98 -61.92 12.34
CA TYR A 237 -6.71 -63.22 11.73
C TYR A 237 -5.85 -64.10 12.65
N THR A 238 -6.00 -65.41 12.50
CA THR A 238 -5.16 -66.43 13.15
C THR A 238 -4.54 -67.29 12.05
N LEU A 239 -3.21 -67.36 12.02
CA LEU A 239 -2.46 -68.19 11.09
C LEU A 239 -1.77 -69.28 11.90
N GLY A 240 -2.12 -70.54 11.67
CA GLY A 240 -1.30 -71.65 12.14
C GLY A 240 -0.17 -71.89 11.14
N ILE A 241 1.08 -71.82 11.61
CA ILE A 241 2.29 -72.02 10.81
C ILE A 241 2.89 -73.35 11.25
N LYS A 242 3.01 -74.31 10.32
CA LYS A 242 3.63 -75.62 10.53
C LYS A 242 4.90 -75.71 9.72
N CYS A 243 6.03 -75.92 10.39
CA CYS A 243 7.31 -76.21 9.77
C CYS A 243 7.68 -77.65 10.05
N ALA A 244 8.03 -78.41 9.01
CA ALA A 244 8.21 -79.85 9.08
C ALA A 244 9.48 -80.32 8.36
N ASP A 245 10.13 -81.32 8.94
CA ASP A 245 11.10 -82.19 8.27
C ASP A 245 10.35 -83.32 7.53
N GLN A 246 11.03 -84.40 7.13
CA GLN A 246 10.42 -85.53 6.42
C GLN A 246 9.45 -86.39 7.26
N ARG A 247 9.51 -86.29 8.60
CA ARG A 247 8.77 -87.13 9.57
C ARG A 247 8.10 -86.35 10.71
N ARG A 248 8.69 -85.26 11.20
CA ARG A 248 8.20 -84.48 12.35
C ARG A 248 8.01 -83.01 12.03
N ASP A 249 7.24 -82.34 12.89
CA ASP A 249 6.81 -80.96 12.72
C ASP A 249 6.72 -80.19 14.04
N ASP A 250 6.90 -78.87 13.93
CA ASP A 250 6.51 -77.89 14.94
C ASP A 250 5.44 -76.97 14.37
N THR A 251 4.50 -76.53 15.21
CA THR A 251 3.35 -75.72 14.82
C THR A 251 3.10 -74.63 15.85
N SER A 252 3.09 -73.38 15.38
CA SER A 252 2.80 -72.19 16.19
C SER A 252 1.63 -71.38 15.61
N GLU A 253 0.87 -70.70 16.47
CA GLU A 253 -0.13 -69.71 16.04
C GLU A 253 0.47 -68.30 15.99
N PHE A 254 0.14 -67.57 14.94
CA PHE A 254 0.49 -66.17 14.73
C PHE A 254 -0.79 -65.34 14.54
N TYR A 255 -1.02 -64.35 15.40
CA TYR A 255 -2.19 -63.48 15.28
C TYR A 255 -1.86 -62.19 14.50
N ILE A 256 -2.73 -61.81 13.58
CA ILE A 256 -2.60 -60.55 12.84
C ILE A 256 -3.79 -59.68 13.20
N TYR A 257 -3.54 -58.57 13.90
CA TYR A 257 -4.55 -57.59 14.26
C TYR A 257 -4.63 -56.51 13.19
N LEU A 258 -5.85 -56.13 12.82
CA LEU A 258 -6.09 -54.97 11.98
C LEU A 258 -6.22 -53.71 12.83
N LEU A 259 -5.67 -52.62 12.32
CA LEU A 259 -5.94 -51.26 12.76
C LEU A 259 -6.96 -50.62 11.81
N ARG A 260 -7.90 -49.86 12.37
CA ARG A 260 -8.96 -49.13 11.66
C ARG A 260 -8.36 -47.89 10.98
N ASN A 261 -8.65 -47.64 9.71
CA ASN A 261 -8.29 -46.38 9.05
C ASN A 261 -9.16 -45.25 9.62
N MET A 262 -8.54 -44.15 10.06
CA MET A 262 -9.26 -42.99 10.57
C MET A 262 -9.54 -42.01 9.43
N PRO A 263 -10.64 -41.24 9.48
CA PRO A 263 -10.87 -40.20 8.48
C PRO A 263 -9.84 -39.08 8.61
N PRO A 264 -9.40 -38.46 7.49
CA PRO A 264 -8.56 -37.27 7.54
C PRO A 264 -9.29 -36.11 8.22
N TYR A 265 -8.52 -35.15 8.75
CA TYR A 265 -9.07 -33.97 9.43
C TYR A 265 -8.42 -32.67 8.98
N PHE A 266 -9.22 -31.59 8.88
CA PHE A 266 -8.75 -30.27 8.47
C PHE A 266 -7.93 -29.59 9.56
N THR A 267 -6.74 -29.07 9.21
CA THR A 267 -5.84 -28.40 10.16
C THR A 267 -5.93 -26.88 10.12
N ASN A 268 -6.25 -26.29 8.96
CA ASN A 268 -6.25 -24.82 8.79
C ASN A 268 -7.60 -24.20 8.41
N LEU A 269 -8.64 -25.00 8.13
CA LEU A 269 -9.86 -24.52 7.50
C LEU A 269 -10.66 -23.56 8.41
N GLN A 270 -10.69 -22.28 8.04
CA GLN A 270 -11.40 -21.22 8.75
C GLN A 270 -12.88 -21.17 8.35
N ALA A 271 -13.72 -20.51 9.15
CA ALA A 271 -15.14 -20.35 8.86
C ALA A 271 -15.42 -19.33 7.74
N LYS A 272 -14.54 -18.33 7.56
CA LYS A 272 -14.75 -17.22 6.61
C LYS A 272 -13.45 -16.82 5.94
N THR A 273 -13.54 -16.37 4.69
CA THR A 273 -12.49 -15.63 3.98
C THR A 273 -13.13 -14.52 3.14
N SER A 274 -12.34 -13.56 2.68
CA SER A 274 -12.79 -12.47 1.81
C SER A 274 -11.85 -12.28 0.63
N VAL A 275 -12.42 -12.01 -0.55
CA VAL A 275 -11.67 -11.72 -1.77
C VAL A 275 -12.26 -10.48 -2.45
N SER A 276 -11.39 -9.56 -2.88
CA SER A 276 -11.82 -8.37 -3.62
C SER A 276 -12.01 -8.70 -5.09
N ALA A 277 -13.18 -8.36 -5.63
CA ALA A 277 -13.47 -8.45 -7.06
C ALA A 277 -12.56 -7.54 -7.91
N GLN A 278 -11.92 -6.53 -7.30
CA GLN A 278 -11.03 -5.59 -7.98
C GLN A 278 -9.63 -6.15 -8.21
N THR A 279 -9.10 -6.92 -7.27
CA THR A 279 -7.71 -7.41 -7.30
C THR A 279 -7.60 -8.87 -7.70
N VAL A 280 -8.69 -9.64 -7.63
CA VAL A 280 -8.67 -11.07 -7.94
C VAL A 280 -8.66 -11.33 -9.45
N VAL A 281 -7.78 -12.21 -9.90
CA VAL A 281 -7.70 -12.65 -11.30
C VAL A 281 -8.05 -14.13 -11.45
N THR A 282 -8.57 -14.51 -12.62
CA THR A 282 -8.86 -15.92 -12.96
C THR A 282 -7.60 -16.77 -12.78
N GLY A 283 -7.73 -17.90 -12.07
CA GLY A 283 -6.64 -18.79 -11.72
C GLY A 283 -5.90 -18.46 -10.42
N GLN A 284 -6.16 -17.31 -9.80
CA GLN A 284 -5.54 -16.98 -8.50
C GLN A 284 -6.10 -17.87 -7.39
N VAL A 285 -5.20 -18.39 -6.55
CA VAL A 285 -5.54 -19.10 -5.30
C VAL A 285 -6.02 -18.09 -4.26
N ILE A 286 -7.24 -18.29 -3.75
CA ILE A 286 -7.86 -17.45 -2.72
C ILE A 286 -7.80 -18.09 -1.33
N TYR A 287 -7.58 -19.39 -1.26
CA TYR A 287 -7.48 -20.17 -0.03
C TYR A 287 -6.78 -21.51 -0.33
N THR A 288 -5.97 -22.02 0.61
CA THR A 288 -5.40 -23.38 0.51
C THR A 288 -5.90 -24.18 1.69
N VAL A 289 -6.65 -25.24 1.41
CA VAL A 289 -7.16 -26.18 2.43
C VAL A 289 -6.06 -27.17 2.77
N LEU A 290 -5.77 -27.32 4.06
CA LEU A 290 -4.85 -28.32 4.57
C LEU A 290 -5.60 -29.31 5.45
N SER A 291 -5.30 -30.58 5.26
CA SER A 291 -5.74 -31.69 6.10
C SER A 291 -4.58 -32.63 6.38
N VAL A 292 -4.71 -33.39 7.46
CA VAL A 292 -3.77 -34.45 7.84
C VAL A 292 -4.58 -35.73 8.02
N ASP A 293 -4.03 -36.81 7.50
CA ASP A 293 -4.50 -38.16 7.74
C ASP A 293 -3.65 -38.80 8.85
N PRO A 294 -4.23 -39.42 9.90
CA PRO A 294 -3.46 -40.01 11.00
C PRO A 294 -2.57 -41.18 10.55
N GLU A 295 -3.02 -41.95 9.56
CA GLU A 295 -2.29 -43.07 8.95
C GLU A 295 -1.32 -42.61 7.84
N SER A 296 -1.32 -41.32 7.52
CA SER A 296 -0.57 -40.68 6.43
C SER A 296 -0.99 -41.11 5.02
N ASP A 297 -2.25 -41.53 4.86
CA ASP A 297 -2.84 -41.81 3.55
C ASP A 297 -2.92 -40.56 2.66
N ASN A 298 -3.04 -40.77 1.35
CA ASN A 298 -3.09 -39.67 0.39
C ASN A 298 -4.47 -38.99 0.39
N VAL A 299 -4.53 -37.75 0.89
CA VAL A 299 -5.79 -37.02 1.01
C VAL A 299 -6.16 -36.29 -0.29
N GLN A 300 -7.35 -36.60 -0.79
CA GLN A 300 -7.99 -36.00 -1.97
C GLN A 300 -9.10 -35.03 -1.55
N TYR A 301 -9.14 -33.85 -2.17
CA TYR A 301 -10.08 -32.78 -1.85
C TYR A 301 -11.21 -32.67 -2.88
N THR A 302 -12.44 -32.48 -2.40
CA THR A 302 -13.59 -32.13 -3.25
C THR A 302 -14.36 -30.96 -2.65
N MET A 303 -15.07 -30.22 -3.50
CA MET A 303 -15.80 -29.02 -3.11
C MET A 303 -17.13 -28.95 -3.85
N THR A 304 -18.20 -28.65 -3.10
CA THR A 304 -19.47 -28.18 -3.64
C THR A 304 -19.78 -26.79 -3.08
N SER A 305 -20.85 -26.14 -3.51
CA SER A 305 -21.17 -24.76 -3.14
C SER A 305 -22.67 -24.55 -2.97
N SER A 306 -23.05 -23.49 -2.25
CA SER A 306 -24.47 -23.08 -2.10
C SER A 306 -25.15 -22.67 -3.40
N SER A 307 -24.38 -22.40 -4.46
CA SER A 307 -24.90 -22.09 -5.79
C SER A 307 -24.07 -22.78 -6.87
N ALA A 308 -24.73 -23.41 -7.84
CA ALA A 308 -24.10 -23.95 -9.05
C ALA A 308 -23.42 -22.88 -9.93
N SER A 309 -23.63 -21.59 -9.62
CA SER A 309 -22.94 -20.46 -10.27
C SER A 309 -21.65 -20.01 -9.55
N ALA A 310 -21.25 -20.66 -8.45
CA ALA A 310 -20.05 -20.28 -7.71
C ALA A 310 -18.78 -20.31 -8.59
N PRO A 311 -17.99 -19.22 -8.66
CA PRO A 311 -16.85 -19.08 -9.57
C PRO A 311 -15.55 -19.69 -9.03
N PHE A 312 -15.63 -20.81 -8.30
CA PHE A 312 -14.49 -21.41 -7.61
C PHE A 312 -14.25 -22.86 -8.04
N SER A 313 -12.99 -23.28 -8.00
CA SER A 313 -12.55 -24.67 -8.20
C SER A 313 -11.55 -25.04 -7.11
N ILE A 314 -11.56 -26.29 -6.66
CA ILE A 314 -10.53 -26.83 -5.76
C ILE A 314 -9.61 -27.78 -6.55
N ASN A 315 -8.31 -27.70 -6.32
CA ASN A 315 -7.36 -28.69 -6.81
C ASN A 315 -7.44 -29.94 -5.93
N GLN A 316 -7.75 -31.08 -6.55
CA GLN A 316 -7.99 -32.36 -5.88
C GLN A 316 -6.79 -32.85 -5.05
N ASN A 317 -5.56 -32.50 -5.44
CA ASN A 317 -4.34 -32.98 -4.78
C ASN A 317 -3.70 -31.95 -3.82
N THR A 318 -3.86 -30.65 -4.08
CA THR A 318 -3.18 -29.59 -3.30
C THR A 318 -4.11 -28.86 -2.32
N GLY A 319 -5.43 -29.03 -2.43
CA GLY A 319 -6.41 -28.31 -1.61
C GLY A 319 -6.52 -26.81 -1.94
N GLU A 320 -5.83 -26.34 -2.97
CA GLU A 320 -5.89 -24.94 -3.42
C GLU A 320 -7.27 -24.63 -4.03
N ILE A 321 -7.99 -23.69 -3.42
CA ILE A 321 -9.22 -23.12 -3.94
C ILE A 321 -8.84 -21.88 -4.75
N SER A 322 -9.10 -21.95 -6.05
CA SER A 322 -8.79 -20.92 -7.03
C SER A 322 -10.04 -20.36 -7.69
N LEU A 323 -9.92 -19.15 -8.22
CA LEU A 323 -10.98 -18.54 -9.02
C LEU A 323 -11.07 -19.18 -10.42
N SER A 324 -12.19 -19.82 -10.75
CA SER A 324 -12.38 -20.54 -12.03
C SER A 324 -12.86 -19.64 -13.17
N ARG A 325 -13.39 -18.44 -12.86
CA ARG A 325 -13.78 -17.40 -13.82
C ARG A 325 -13.85 -16.03 -13.14
N SER A 326 -13.69 -14.95 -13.91
CA SER A 326 -13.83 -13.57 -13.43
C SER A 326 -15.16 -13.33 -12.71
N ILE A 327 -15.12 -12.55 -11.64
CA ILE A 327 -16.30 -12.08 -10.89
C ILE A 327 -16.56 -10.63 -11.29
N ASN A 328 -17.81 -10.30 -11.65
CA ASN A 328 -18.28 -8.92 -11.74
C ASN A 328 -19.63 -8.82 -10.99
N THR A 329 -19.66 -8.12 -9.87
CA THR A 329 -20.85 -8.11 -9.01
C THR A 329 -21.02 -6.80 -8.25
N GLU A 330 -21.92 -5.94 -8.73
CA GLU A 330 -22.56 -4.86 -7.92
C GLU A 330 -23.59 -5.42 -6.91
N LEU A 331 -23.47 -6.70 -6.56
CA LEU A 331 -24.39 -7.42 -5.70
C LEU A 331 -23.57 -8.34 -4.80
N SER A 332 -23.73 -8.14 -3.50
CA SER A 332 -23.02 -8.79 -2.39
C SER A 332 -23.30 -10.31 -2.30
N ALA A 333 -22.81 -11.05 -3.28
CA ALA A 333 -22.92 -12.50 -3.36
C ALA A 333 -21.85 -13.18 -2.47
N GLY A 334 -22.21 -13.46 -1.22
CA GLY A 334 -21.47 -14.43 -0.41
C GLY A 334 -21.69 -15.85 -0.94
N TYR A 335 -20.63 -16.65 -1.02
CA TYR A 335 -20.69 -18.06 -1.41
C TYR A 335 -20.31 -18.94 -0.23
N GLU A 336 -21.10 -19.97 0.06
CA GLU A 336 -20.72 -21.01 1.02
C GLU A 336 -20.12 -22.17 0.24
N LEU A 337 -18.87 -22.52 0.54
CA LEU A 337 -18.15 -23.64 -0.09
C LEU A 337 -18.10 -24.80 0.89
N TYR A 338 -18.69 -25.94 0.53
CA TYR A 338 -18.69 -27.16 1.33
C TYR A 338 -17.52 -28.02 0.88
N ILE A 339 -16.51 -28.14 1.73
CA ILE A 339 -15.24 -28.79 1.44
C ILE A 339 -15.20 -30.14 2.14
N ASN A 340 -14.84 -31.17 1.38
CA ASN A 340 -14.62 -32.54 1.85
C ASN A 340 -13.17 -32.95 1.55
N ALA A 341 -12.60 -33.75 2.43
CA ALA A 341 -11.30 -34.38 2.28
C ALA A 341 -11.46 -35.89 2.49
N SER A 342 -10.76 -36.73 1.73
CA SER A 342 -10.91 -38.19 1.75
C SER A 342 -9.57 -38.88 1.51
N ASP A 343 -9.28 -39.92 2.28
CA ASP A 343 -8.20 -40.91 2.10
C ASP A 343 -8.51 -41.93 0.96
N GLY A 344 -9.70 -41.85 0.36
CA GLY A 344 -10.24 -42.80 -0.63
C GLY A 344 -11.15 -43.89 -0.06
N ARG A 345 -11.26 -44.01 1.28
CA ARG A 345 -12.11 -44.98 2.00
C ARG A 345 -13.13 -44.27 2.89
N ASN A 346 -12.64 -43.37 3.73
CA ASN A 346 -13.35 -42.50 4.64
C ASN A 346 -13.47 -41.07 4.09
N ASN A 347 -14.27 -40.25 4.76
CA ASN A 347 -14.36 -38.83 4.51
C ASN A 347 -14.21 -38.06 5.81
N ALA A 348 -13.44 -36.97 5.78
CA ALA A 348 -13.47 -35.93 6.79
C ALA A 348 -14.90 -35.42 6.96
N ALA A 349 -15.26 -34.99 8.18
CA ALA A 349 -16.50 -34.27 8.40
C ALA A 349 -16.54 -33.01 7.53
N SER A 350 -17.55 -32.88 6.66
CA SER A 350 -17.69 -31.75 5.75
C SER A 350 -17.67 -30.42 6.49
N ARG A 351 -16.93 -29.43 5.97
CA ARG A 351 -16.81 -28.10 6.58
C ARG A 351 -17.06 -26.99 5.57
N THR A 352 -17.76 -25.97 6.03
CA THR A 352 -18.14 -24.81 5.22
C THR A 352 -17.12 -23.67 5.36
N LEU A 353 -16.72 -23.11 4.22
CA LEU A 353 -15.97 -21.86 4.11
C LEU A 353 -16.87 -20.79 3.48
N SER A 354 -17.25 -19.77 4.25
CA SER A 354 -18.00 -18.62 3.73
C SER A 354 -17.03 -17.65 3.03
N VAL A 355 -17.10 -17.57 1.70
CA VAL A 355 -16.33 -16.61 0.89
C VAL A 355 -17.16 -15.35 0.69
N ARG A 356 -16.74 -14.25 1.30
CA ARG A 356 -17.31 -12.92 1.04
C ARG A 356 -16.58 -12.26 -0.13
N ILE A 357 -17.30 -11.97 -1.21
CA ILE A 357 -16.81 -11.01 -2.21
C ILE A 357 -16.91 -9.61 -1.60
N THR A 358 -15.80 -8.87 -1.61
CA THR A 358 -15.83 -7.41 -1.37
C THR A 358 -15.85 -6.71 -2.71
N ASP A 359 -16.61 -5.62 -2.80
CA ASP A 359 -16.90 -4.94 -4.06
C ASP A 359 -15.63 -4.33 -4.71
N ILE A 360 -15.79 -3.94 -5.96
CA ILE A 360 -14.87 -3.02 -6.63
C ILE A 360 -15.23 -1.63 -6.14
N ASN A 361 -14.37 -1.02 -5.31
CA ASN A 361 -14.53 0.40 -4.96
C ASN A 361 -14.61 1.21 -6.26
N LYS A 362 -15.62 2.07 -6.35
CA LYS A 362 -15.84 3.00 -7.47
C LYS A 362 -15.44 4.41 -7.03
N PRO A 363 -15.15 5.32 -7.99
CA PRO A 363 -15.03 6.72 -7.65
C PRO A 363 -16.41 7.32 -7.34
N PRO A 364 -16.51 8.24 -6.37
CA PRO A 364 -17.67 9.12 -6.27
C PRO A 364 -17.82 9.91 -7.59
N VAL A 365 -19.04 10.23 -7.99
CA VAL A 365 -19.32 10.92 -9.27
C VAL A 365 -20.11 12.20 -9.02
N PHE A 366 -19.56 13.35 -9.38
CA PHE A 366 -20.30 14.60 -9.40
C PHE A 366 -21.41 14.55 -10.46
N LEU A 367 -22.66 14.84 -10.07
CA LEU A 367 -23.79 14.81 -10.99
C LEU A 367 -23.69 15.87 -12.11
N ASN A 368 -22.90 16.92 -11.88
CA ASN A 368 -22.60 17.96 -12.86
C ASN A 368 -21.07 18.09 -13.01
N PRO A 369 -20.48 17.83 -14.19
CA PRO A 369 -19.02 17.90 -14.42
C PRO A 369 -18.48 19.34 -14.52
N SER A 370 -19.38 20.32 -14.64
CA SER A 370 -19.10 21.75 -14.49
C SER A 370 -20.33 22.43 -13.91
N GLN A 371 -20.13 23.36 -12.99
CA GLN A 371 -21.20 24.12 -12.32
C GLN A 371 -20.85 25.61 -12.34
N ALA A 372 -21.74 26.41 -12.91
CA ALA A 372 -21.68 27.86 -12.83
C ALA A 372 -22.75 28.37 -11.86
N VAL A 373 -22.38 29.25 -10.94
CA VAL A 373 -23.31 29.95 -10.05
C VAL A 373 -22.98 31.43 -10.06
N THR A 374 -24.02 32.26 -10.06
CA THR A 374 -23.89 33.71 -9.90
C THR A 374 -24.20 34.06 -8.45
N VAL A 375 -23.35 34.87 -7.84
CA VAL A 375 -23.60 35.49 -6.53
C VAL A 375 -23.50 37.01 -6.67
N LEU A 376 -24.32 37.73 -5.91
CA LEU A 376 -24.11 39.16 -5.71
C LEU A 376 -22.82 39.37 -4.91
N GLU A 377 -22.21 40.54 -5.06
CA GLU A 377 -21.16 40.97 -4.13
C GLU A 377 -21.74 41.47 -2.80
N GLY A 378 -20.88 42.00 -1.93
CA GLY A 378 -21.27 42.49 -0.60
C GLY A 378 -21.75 41.37 0.34
N ILE A 379 -21.79 40.11 -0.12
CA ILE A 379 -22.25 38.98 0.67
C ILE A 379 -21.42 38.82 1.94
N SER A 380 -22.12 38.65 3.06
CA SER A 380 -21.48 38.53 4.37
C SER A 380 -20.50 37.35 4.42
N ILE A 381 -19.42 37.49 5.20
CA ILE A 381 -18.44 36.43 5.42
C ILE A 381 -19.12 35.18 5.98
N GLY A 382 -18.84 34.02 5.40
CA GLY A 382 -19.44 32.74 5.77
C GLY A 382 -20.76 32.41 5.05
N SER A 383 -21.22 33.26 4.11
CA SER A 383 -22.39 32.98 3.28
C SER A 383 -22.18 31.71 2.44
N SER A 384 -23.19 30.84 2.41
CA SER A 384 -23.23 29.65 1.55
C SER A 384 -23.40 30.05 0.08
N ILE A 385 -22.48 29.62 -0.78
CA ILE A 385 -22.45 29.94 -2.21
C ILE A 385 -23.00 28.77 -3.03
N LEU A 386 -22.44 27.58 -2.83
CA LEU A 386 -22.78 26.38 -3.60
C LEU A 386 -22.48 25.14 -2.77
N GLN A 387 -23.41 24.18 -2.79
CA GLN A 387 -23.12 22.81 -2.36
C GLN A 387 -23.24 21.89 -3.57
N PRO A 388 -22.15 21.25 -4.02
CA PRO A 388 -22.18 20.33 -5.14
C PRO A 388 -22.91 19.04 -4.75
N ILE A 389 -23.54 18.39 -5.71
CA ILE A 389 -24.18 17.08 -5.52
C ILE A 389 -23.35 16.02 -6.24
N LEU A 390 -23.04 14.95 -5.51
CA LEU A 390 -22.42 13.74 -6.05
C LEU A 390 -23.24 12.51 -5.66
N THR A 391 -22.98 11.41 -6.35
CA THR A 391 -23.45 10.07 -6.01
C THR A 391 -22.27 9.14 -5.92
N ASP A 392 -22.30 8.22 -4.96
CA ASP A 392 -21.39 7.10 -4.88
C ASP A 392 -22.21 5.82 -4.73
N ASP A 393 -21.80 4.77 -5.44
CA ASP A 393 -22.45 3.45 -5.37
C ASP A 393 -21.97 2.68 -4.13
N ASP A 394 -20.77 3.01 -3.61
CA ASP A 394 -20.19 2.41 -2.41
C ASP A 394 -20.79 3.06 -1.15
N VAL A 395 -21.97 2.56 -0.72
CA VAL A 395 -22.77 3.12 0.39
C VAL A 395 -22.02 3.27 1.74
N SER A 396 -20.89 2.59 1.93
CA SER A 396 -20.05 2.73 3.12
C SER A 396 -18.96 3.80 3.02
N ASP A 397 -18.79 4.44 1.86
CA ASP A 397 -17.66 5.32 1.61
C ASP A 397 -17.81 6.72 2.24
N THR A 398 -16.65 7.32 2.52
CA THR A 398 -16.54 8.60 3.22
C THR A 398 -15.93 9.63 2.29
N HIS A 399 -16.68 10.71 2.08
CA HIS A 399 -16.36 11.73 1.10
C HIS A 399 -15.47 12.83 1.70
N THR A 400 -14.30 13.04 1.11
CA THR A 400 -13.41 14.17 1.44
C THR A 400 -13.32 15.14 0.28
N PHE A 401 -13.60 16.42 0.53
CA PHE A 401 -13.59 17.48 -0.48
C PHE A 401 -12.39 18.43 -0.32
N TYR A 402 -11.78 18.81 -1.44
CA TYR A 402 -10.80 19.90 -1.49
C TYR A 402 -10.83 20.62 -2.84
N ALA A 403 -10.52 21.92 -2.84
CA ALA A 403 -10.43 22.73 -4.04
C ALA A 403 -8.98 23.07 -4.40
N SER A 404 -8.65 22.97 -5.69
CA SER A 404 -7.39 23.44 -6.26
C SER A 404 -7.65 24.65 -7.14
N TYR A 405 -7.01 25.78 -6.79
CA TYR A 405 -7.17 27.08 -7.42
C TYR A 405 -5.98 27.40 -8.33
N SER A 406 -6.25 27.92 -9.51
CA SER A 406 -5.22 28.38 -10.46
C SER A 406 -5.65 29.73 -11.05
N PRO A 407 -5.05 30.86 -10.64
CA PRO A 407 -3.95 31.01 -9.67
C PRO A 407 -4.35 30.70 -8.20
N PRO A 408 -3.38 30.47 -7.29
CA PRO A 408 -3.64 30.03 -5.91
C PRO A 408 -4.45 31.01 -5.04
N GLU A 409 -4.54 32.28 -5.45
CA GLU A 409 -5.22 33.36 -4.73
C GLU A 409 -6.71 33.09 -4.46
N GLY A 410 -7.35 32.18 -5.21
CA GLY A 410 -8.73 31.75 -4.93
C GLY A 410 -8.95 31.20 -3.52
N VAL A 411 -7.91 30.68 -2.85
CA VAL A 411 -7.93 30.24 -1.43
C VAL A 411 -8.16 31.41 -0.45
N VAL A 412 -7.95 32.65 -0.87
CA VAL A 412 -8.21 33.84 -0.03
C VAL A 412 -9.71 34.12 0.06
N TYR A 413 -10.45 33.92 -1.04
CA TYR A 413 -11.84 34.36 -1.18
C TYR A 413 -12.88 33.32 -0.71
N PHE A 414 -12.57 32.03 -0.84
CA PHE A 414 -13.52 30.95 -0.61
C PHE A 414 -13.00 29.90 0.36
N ARG A 415 -13.92 29.23 1.07
CA ARG A 415 -13.67 28.04 1.88
C ARG A 415 -14.56 26.90 1.40
N VAL A 416 -13.97 25.73 1.19
CA VAL A 416 -14.69 24.46 1.00
C VAL A 416 -14.73 23.73 2.35
N ASP A 417 -15.90 23.25 2.74
CA ASP A 417 -16.02 22.31 3.84
C ASP A 417 -15.61 20.89 3.39
N ALA A 418 -14.65 20.30 4.10
CA ALA A 418 -14.02 19.04 3.69
C ALA A 418 -14.95 17.82 3.76
N THR A 419 -16.10 17.91 4.44
CA THR A 419 -17.04 16.78 4.62
C THR A 419 -18.32 16.92 3.81
N THR A 420 -18.76 18.15 3.55
CA THR A 420 -20.04 18.44 2.87
C THR A 420 -19.88 19.02 1.47
N GLY A 421 -18.65 19.40 1.09
CA GLY A 421 -18.35 20.08 -0.18
C GLY A 421 -18.86 21.51 -0.24
N LEU A 422 -19.48 22.03 0.84
CA LEU A 422 -20.10 23.35 0.87
C LEU A 422 -19.05 24.45 0.67
N ILE A 423 -19.24 25.24 -0.38
CA ILE A 423 -18.44 26.43 -0.70
C ILE A 423 -19.07 27.63 0.01
N THR A 424 -18.24 28.35 0.79
CA THR A 424 -18.62 29.55 1.55
C THR A 424 -17.67 30.71 1.27
N SER A 425 -18.16 31.95 1.42
CA SER A 425 -17.31 33.14 1.37
C SER A 425 -16.38 33.22 2.59
N LYS A 426 -15.13 33.61 2.38
CA LYS A 426 -14.10 33.77 3.42
C LYS A 426 -13.79 35.25 3.72
N VAL A 427 -14.12 36.13 2.77
CA VAL A 427 -14.06 37.59 2.84
C VAL A 427 -15.39 38.15 2.30
N ALA A 428 -15.64 39.45 2.48
CA ALA A 428 -16.65 40.12 1.66
C ALA A 428 -16.20 40.04 0.20
N ILE A 429 -17.10 39.60 -0.69
CA ILE A 429 -16.83 39.50 -2.11
C ILE A 429 -17.13 40.86 -2.75
N ASP A 430 -16.34 41.21 -3.76
CA ASP A 430 -16.13 42.54 -4.32
C ASP A 430 -15.82 42.35 -5.82
N TYR A 431 -16.67 42.90 -6.69
CA TYR A 431 -16.67 42.61 -8.12
C TYR A 431 -15.46 43.23 -8.82
N GLU A 432 -15.10 44.47 -8.46
CA GLU A 432 -13.94 45.22 -8.96
C GLU A 432 -12.63 44.45 -8.72
N THR A 433 -12.52 43.78 -7.56
CA THR A 433 -11.37 42.93 -7.24
C THR A 433 -11.43 41.56 -7.89
N ILE A 434 -12.59 40.89 -7.94
CA ILE A 434 -12.75 39.53 -8.48
C ILE A 434 -14.09 39.30 -9.21
N PRO A 435 -14.25 39.76 -10.47
CA PRO A 435 -15.54 39.69 -11.16
C PRO A 435 -15.97 38.24 -11.52
N TYR A 436 -15.00 37.32 -11.59
CA TYR A 436 -15.26 35.88 -11.66
C TYR A 436 -14.09 35.07 -11.09
N LYS A 437 -14.36 33.83 -10.68
CA LYS A 437 -13.32 32.86 -10.31
C LYS A 437 -13.67 31.45 -10.76
N THR A 438 -12.70 30.74 -11.31
CA THR A 438 -12.80 29.31 -11.62
C THR A 438 -11.84 28.50 -10.75
N PHE A 439 -12.27 27.32 -10.33
CA PHE A 439 -11.43 26.35 -9.63
C PHE A 439 -11.94 24.92 -9.82
N LEU A 440 -11.05 23.96 -9.66
CA LEU A 440 -11.41 22.54 -9.69
C LEU A 440 -11.72 22.09 -8.27
N LEU A 441 -12.92 21.54 -8.07
CA LEU A 441 -13.29 20.87 -6.83
C LEU A 441 -13.10 19.37 -7.01
N THR A 442 -12.34 18.76 -6.12
CA THR A 442 -12.10 17.31 -6.07
C THR A 442 -12.88 16.70 -4.92
N ASN A 443 -13.48 15.53 -5.15
CA ASN A 443 -13.94 14.64 -4.09
C ASN A 443 -13.19 13.31 -4.15
N THR A 444 -12.91 12.73 -2.98
CA THR A 444 -12.30 11.40 -2.87
C THR A 444 -13.16 10.50 -1.99
N GLY A 445 -13.20 9.21 -2.32
CA GLY A 445 -13.73 8.17 -1.43
C GLY A 445 -12.81 7.88 -0.24
N SER A 446 -13.16 6.87 0.55
CA SER A 446 -12.46 6.47 1.79
C SER A 446 -11.01 6.06 1.55
N ASP A 447 -10.72 5.48 0.38
CA ASP A 447 -9.38 5.00 0.03
C ASP A 447 -8.40 6.13 -0.34
N SER A 448 -8.89 7.36 -0.56
CA SER A 448 -8.12 8.52 -1.04
C SER A 448 -7.39 8.30 -2.38
N LEU A 449 -7.70 7.23 -3.11
CA LEU A 449 -7.12 6.85 -4.40
C LEU A 449 -8.12 7.04 -5.53
N MET A 450 -9.40 6.79 -5.28
CA MET A 450 -10.49 7.06 -6.21
C MET A 450 -11.05 8.46 -6.01
N VAL A 451 -11.01 9.23 -7.09
CA VAL A 451 -11.35 10.65 -7.09
C VAL A 451 -12.18 11.00 -8.32
N ASP A 452 -13.05 11.99 -8.16
CA ASP A 452 -13.68 12.72 -9.29
C ASP A 452 -13.53 14.22 -9.08
N THR A 453 -13.63 14.98 -10.16
CA THR A 453 -13.34 16.40 -10.21
C THR A 453 -14.36 17.15 -11.04
N THR A 454 -14.92 18.24 -10.49
CA THR A 454 -15.85 19.13 -11.19
C THR A 454 -15.30 20.55 -11.25
N ASN A 455 -15.53 21.24 -12.36
CA ASN A 455 -15.15 22.65 -12.50
C ASN A 455 -16.23 23.54 -11.89
N ILE A 456 -15.84 24.39 -10.94
CA ILE A 456 -16.72 25.42 -10.36
C ILE A 456 -16.37 26.76 -10.97
N THR A 457 -17.38 27.45 -11.50
CA THR A 457 -17.31 28.83 -11.97
C THR A 457 -18.20 29.70 -11.09
N LEU A 458 -17.60 30.62 -10.35
CA LEU A 458 -18.29 31.65 -9.60
C LEU A 458 -18.27 32.92 -10.43
N ASN A 459 -19.44 33.39 -10.86
CA ASN A 459 -19.61 34.70 -11.46
C ASN A 459 -20.07 35.65 -10.35
N ILE A 460 -19.38 36.78 -10.19
CA ILE A 460 -19.85 37.83 -9.30
C ILE A 460 -20.72 38.77 -10.14
N GLN A 461 -21.84 39.20 -9.59
CA GLN A 461 -22.74 40.16 -10.22
C GLN A 461 -22.54 41.52 -9.54
N ASN A 462 -22.18 42.52 -10.36
CA ASN A 462 -21.91 43.88 -9.91
C ASN A 462 -23.15 44.55 -9.28
N THR A 463 -22.95 45.40 -8.27
CA THR A 463 -24.02 45.99 -7.45
C THR A 463 -23.79 47.47 -7.06
N ASN A 464 -23.62 48.34 -8.06
CA ASN A 464 -23.58 49.81 -7.97
C ASN A 464 -23.21 50.40 -6.60
N GLU A 465 -21.95 50.74 -6.46
CA GLU A 465 -21.33 51.36 -5.30
C GLU A 465 -21.46 52.91 -5.36
N PRO A 466 -21.68 53.59 -4.23
CA PRO A 466 -21.90 55.03 -4.23
C PRO A 466 -20.65 55.83 -4.64
N PRO A 467 -20.75 56.84 -5.53
CA PRO A 467 -19.66 57.76 -5.81
C PRO A 467 -19.25 58.52 -4.56
N LYS A 468 -17.96 58.84 -4.43
CA LYS A 468 -17.38 59.32 -3.18
C LYS A 468 -16.30 60.37 -3.36
N PHE A 469 -16.44 61.50 -2.68
CA PHE A 469 -15.36 62.47 -2.56
C PHE A 469 -14.24 61.94 -1.67
N THR A 470 -13.00 62.09 -2.12
CA THR A 470 -11.79 61.76 -1.32
C THR A 470 -11.54 62.73 -0.16
N LYS A 471 -12.18 63.92 -0.19
CA LYS A 471 -12.11 64.95 0.85
C LYS A 471 -13.51 65.46 1.19
N THR A 472 -13.77 65.64 2.48
CA THR A 472 -15.01 66.26 2.97
C THR A 472 -15.05 67.78 2.79
N LYS A 473 -13.93 68.41 2.40
CA LYS A 473 -13.84 69.85 2.15
C LYS A 473 -12.82 70.19 1.07
N TYR A 474 -13.21 71.10 0.20
CA TYR A 474 -12.42 71.76 -0.84
C TYR A 474 -12.36 73.27 -0.59
N ALA A 475 -11.33 73.91 -1.11
CA ALA A 475 -11.20 75.35 -1.11
C ALA A 475 -10.40 75.82 -2.32
N PHE A 476 -10.85 76.91 -2.95
CA PHE A 476 -10.12 77.58 -4.03
C PHE A 476 -10.34 79.09 -3.97
N THR A 477 -9.50 79.82 -4.71
CA THR A 477 -9.60 81.28 -4.86
C THR A 477 -10.15 81.62 -6.24
N ALA A 478 -11.13 82.53 -6.27
CA ALA A 478 -11.57 83.19 -7.49
C ALA A 478 -11.10 84.66 -7.46
N ILE A 479 -11.05 85.32 -8.61
CA ILE A 479 -11.05 86.78 -8.71
C ILE A 479 -12.47 87.16 -9.09
N GLU A 480 -12.97 88.28 -8.56
CA GLU A 480 -14.29 88.82 -8.90
C GLU A 480 -14.44 89.08 -10.40
N ASN A 481 -15.68 89.11 -10.91
CA ASN A 481 -15.92 89.28 -12.33
C ASN A 481 -17.38 89.47 -12.72
N SER A 482 -17.61 89.80 -13.99
CA SER A 482 -18.94 89.83 -14.60
C SER A 482 -19.59 88.44 -14.73
N ALA A 483 -20.91 88.44 -14.87
CA ALA A 483 -21.73 87.25 -15.10
C ALA A 483 -21.27 86.45 -16.33
N GLY A 484 -21.27 85.12 -16.20
CA GLY A 484 -20.86 84.18 -17.23
C GLY A 484 -19.35 83.87 -17.27
N THR A 485 -18.52 84.58 -16.50
CA THR A 485 -17.09 84.22 -16.36
C THR A 485 -16.95 82.88 -15.65
N VAL A 486 -16.25 81.94 -16.31
CA VAL A 486 -15.94 80.60 -15.79
C VAL A 486 -14.76 80.70 -14.83
N LEU A 487 -14.93 80.17 -13.62
CA LEU A 487 -13.93 80.14 -12.57
C LEU A 487 -12.84 79.10 -12.88
N GLN A 488 -11.68 79.25 -12.26
CA GLN A 488 -10.65 78.23 -12.28
C GLN A 488 -11.18 76.91 -11.70
N ASP A 489 -10.82 75.78 -12.32
CA ASP A 489 -11.15 74.42 -11.87
C ASP A 489 -10.81 74.22 -10.38
N PRO A 490 -11.80 73.96 -9.49
CA PRO A 490 -11.56 73.69 -8.07
C PRO A 490 -10.87 72.36 -7.78
N TYR A 491 -10.68 71.51 -8.80
CA TYR A 491 -10.00 70.22 -8.76
C TYR A 491 -10.58 69.27 -7.70
N TYR A 492 -11.85 68.91 -7.88
CA TYR A 492 -12.51 67.90 -7.06
C TYR A 492 -11.86 66.54 -7.26
N GLN A 493 -11.63 65.82 -6.16
CA GLN A 493 -11.03 64.49 -6.20
C GLN A 493 -12.07 63.49 -5.67
N PHE A 494 -12.64 62.70 -6.56
CA PHE A 494 -13.66 61.69 -6.26
C PHE A 494 -13.30 60.36 -6.91
N SER A 495 -13.96 59.31 -6.45
CA SER A 495 -13.89 57.96 -7.00
C SER A 495 -15.28 57.34 -7.01
N ASP A 496 -15.49 56.46 -7.96
CA ASP A 496 -16.68 55.65 -8.17
C ASP A 496 -16.12 54.27 -8.56
N GLU A 497 -16.57 53.19 -7.92
CA GLU A 497 -15.87 51.89 -8.00
C GLU A 497 -16.33 51.12 -9.26
N ASP A 498 -17.62 51.17 -9.63
CA ASP A 498 -18.15 50.75 -10.93
C ASP A 498 -17.56 51.56 -12.11
N GLY A 499 -17.19 52.82 -11.86
CA GLY A 499 -16.75 53.78 -12.88
C GLY A 499 -17.91 54.49 -13.56
N ASP A 500 -19.02 54.69 -12.84
CA ASP A 500 -20.26 55.26 -13.35
C ASP A 500 -20.15 56.78 -13.61
N THR A 501 -21.07 57.30 -14.42
CA THR A 501 -21.00 58.71 -14.87
C THR A 501 -21.59 59.65 -13.84
N VAL A 502 -20.73 60.19 -12.97
CA VAL A 502 -21.13 61.18 -11.96
C VAL A 502 -21.56 62.51 -12.55
N LYS A 503 -22.47 63.19 -11.86
CA LYS A 503 -22.93 64.55 -12.12
C LYS A 503 -22.74 65.43 -10.90
N PHE A 504 -22.42 66.69 -11.15
CA PHE A 504 -22.20 67.71 -10.13
C PHE A 504 -23.45 68.55 -9.88
N SER A 505 -23.69 68.90 -8.62
CA SER A 505 -24.62 69.95 -8.22
C SER A 505 -24.16 70.57 -6.90
N PHE A 506 -24.75 71.68 -6.48
CA PHE A 506 -24.34 72.39 -5.28
C PHE A 506 -25.48 73.22 -4.67
N ASN A 507 -25.26 73.68 -3.45
CA ASN A 507 -26.17 74.54 -2.68
C ASN A 507 -25.33 75.48 -1.80
N CYS A 508 -25.42 76.79 -2.03
CA CYS A 508 -24.65 77.80 -1.28
C CYS A 508 -25.47 78.50 -0.19
N GLY A 509 -26.60 77.91 0.22
CA GLY A 509 -27.47 78.48 1.24
C GLY A 509 -28.02 79.84 0.81
N THR A 510 -27.69 80.89 1.56
CA THR A 510 -28.04 82.29 1.23
C THR A 510 -27.42 82.79 -0.07
N ASP A 511 -26.30 82.19 -0.47
CA ASP A 511 -25.47 82.63 -1.60
C ASP A 511 -25.83 81.84 -2.87
N THR A 512 -26.93 81.07 -2.83
CA THR A 512 -27.44 80.29 -3.96
C THR A 512 -27.97 81.24 -5.05
N GLY A 513 -27.46 81.08 -6.28
CA GLY A 513 -27.76 81.96 -7.40
C GLY A 513 -26.73 83.06 -7.65
N LEU A 514 -25.66 83.14 -6.84
CA LEU A 514 -24.47 83.95 -7.18
C LEU A 514 -23.56 83.24 -8.19
N LEU A 515 -23.63 81.92 -8.24
CA LEU A 515 -22.84 81.03 -9.08
C LEU A 515 -23.76 80.05 -9.82
N ASP A 516 -23.25 79.50 -10.92
CA ASP A 516 -23.75 78.33 -11.65
C ASP A 516 -22.69 77.21 -11.65
N ILE A 517 -23.12 75.96 -11.83
CA ILE A 517 -22.24 74.79 -11.96
C ILE A 517 -22.59 73.97 -13.21
N ASP A 518 -21.59 73.63 -14.02
CA ASP A 518 -21.79 72.67 -15.11
C ASP A 518 -21.91 71.26 -14.54
N SER A 519 -23.09 70.65 -14.72
CA SER A 519 -23.40 69.34 -14.12
C SER A 519 -22.53 68.17 -14.60
N SER A 520 -21.76 68.33 -15.69
CA SER A 520 -20.93 67.26 -16.28
C SER A 520 -19.44 67.39 -15.97
N THR A 521 -18.97 68.61 -15.70
CA THR A 521 -17.55 68.93 -15.46
C THR A 521 -17.29 69.45 -14.05
N GLY A 522 -18.32 69.91 -13.33
CA GLY A 522 -18.20 70.54 -12.02
C GLY A 522 -17.63 71.97 -12.05
N LEU A 523 -17.29 72.48 -13.24
CA LEU A 523 -16.78 73.85 -13.40
C LEU A 523 -17.84 74.86 -12.96
N LEU A 524 -17.40 75.86 -12.21
CA LEU A 524 -18.23 76.94 -11.70
C LEU A 524 -18.13 78.16 -12.60
N SER A 525 -19.18 78.97 -12.65
CA SER A 525 -19.18 80.29 -13.27
C SER A 525 -19.99 81.28 -12.44
N TYR A 526 -19.70 82.58 -12.55
CA TYR A 526 -20.54 83.61 -11.97
C TYR A 526 -21.91 83.65 -12.67
N ALA A 527 -23.01 83.55 -11.91
CA ALA A 527 -24.38 83.60 -12.45
C ALA A 527 -24.91 85.04 -12.55
N ILE A 528 -24.35 85.95 -11.75
CA ILE A 528 -24.55 87.41 -11.78
C ILE A 528 -23.18 88.09 -11.73
N ASP A 529 -23.13 89.39 -11.98
CA ASP A 529 -21.91 90.17 -11.74
C ASP A 529 -21.56 90.10 -10.24
N TYR A 530 -20.32 89.72 -9.93
CA TYR A 530 -19.79 89.58 -8.59
C TYR A 530 -18.68 90.61 -8.41
N ASP A 531 -18.93 91.57 -7.52
CA ASP A 531 -18.21 92.83 -7.37
C ASP A 531 -18.15 93.14 -5.85
N LEU A 532 -16.94 93.23 -5.30
CA LEU A 532 -16.59 93.41 -3.90
C LEU A 532 -16.64 94.88 -3.45
N ASP A 533 -16.51 95.81 -4.39
CA ASP A 533 -16.62 97.26 -4.19
C ASP A 533 -18.06 97.69 -3.92
N VAL A 534 -19.02 96.90 -4.43
CA VAL A 534 -20.42 96.97 -4.04
C VAL A 534 -20.56 96.66 -2.54
N ALA A 535 -20.79 97.72 -1.78
CA ALA A 535 -20.91 97.70 -0.33
C ALA A 535 -21.92 96.65 0.18
N GLY A 536 -21.38 95.55 0.72
CA GLY A 536 -22.14 94.43 1.30
C GLY A 536 -21.86 93.07 0.65
N THR A 537 -21.13 93.01 -0.46
CA THR A 537 -20.66 91.75 -1.04
C THR A 537 -19.67 91.05 -0.10
N SER A 538 -19.68 89.71 -0.11
CA SER A 538 -18.80 88.88 0.71
C SER A 538 -17.56 88.46 -0.08
N SER A 539 -16.38 88.46 0.52
CA SER A 539 -15.18 87.83 -0.08
C SER A 539 -15.10 86.31 0.16
N LEU A 540 -16.14 85.70 0.73
CA LEU A 540 -16.22 84.26 0.99
C LEU A 540 -17.63 83.73 0.66
N ILE A 541 -17.69 82.76 -0.24
CA ILE A 541 -18.88 81.95 -0.54
C ILE A 541 -18.64 80.55 0.06
N ILE A 542 -19.67 79.97 0.67
CA ILE A 542 -19.62 78.60 1.22
C ILE A 542 -20.76 77.78 0.63
N CYS A 543 -20.42 76.67 -0.03
CA CYS A 543 -21.38 75.75 -0.62
C CYS A 543 -21.23 74.33 -0.09
N GLU A 544 -22.33 73.60 -0.01
CA GLU A 544 -22.33 72.15 -0.10
C GLU A 544 -22.27 71.76 -1.58
N ILE A 545 -21.38 70.85 -1.95
CA ILE A 545 -21.26 70.30 -3.30
C ILE A 545 -21.57 68.81 -3.24
N TYR A 546 -22.30 68.33 -4.24
CA TYR A 546 -22.82 66.98 -4.34
C TYR A 546 -22.33 66.34 -5.65
N ILE A 547 -21.92 65.07 -5.58
CA ILE A 547 -21.75 64.19 -6.75
C ILE A 547 -22.78 63.07 -6.71
N THR A 548 -23.34 62.71 -7.86
CA THR A 548 -24.34 61.64 -7.99
C THR A 548 -24.20 60.88 -9.31
N ASP A 549 -24.30 59.56 -9.23
CA ASP A 549 -24.42 58.55 -10.30
C ASP A 549 -25.89 58.38 -10.77
N ASN A 550 -26.82 59.20 -10.25
CA ASN A 550 -28.28 59.13 -10.38
C ASN A 550 -29.03 58.17 -9.41
N GLU A 551 -28.34 57.36 -8.60
CA GLU A 551 -28.95 56.47 -7.59
C GLU A 551 -28.53 56.86 -6.17
N TYR A 552 -27.22 57.07 -5.99
CA TYR A 552 -26.57 57.52 -4.77
C TYR A 552 -26.04 58.96 -4.90
N THR A 553 -25.67 59.55 -3.76
CA THR A 553 -25.11 60.91 -3.70
C THR A 553 -24.13 61.00 -2.53
N ASP A 554 -22.96 61.58 -2.77
CA ASP A 554 -22.02 61.99 -1.70
C ASP A 554 -21.86 63.52 -1.66
N THR A 555 -21.50 64.04 -0.48
CA THR A 555 -21.50 65.47 -0.15
C THR A 555 -20.17 65.92 0.42
N ALA A 556 -19.65 67.05 -0.07
CA ALA A 556 -18.52 67.76 0.50
C ALA A 556 -18.83 69.25 0.67
N TYR A 557 -17.98 69.96 1.42
CA TYR A 557 -18.03 71.42 1.51
C TYR A 557 -17.06 72.09 0.54
N LEU A 558 -17.43 73.24 0.00
CA LEU A 558 -16.62 74.06 -0.89
C LEU A 558 -16.55 75.49 -0.35
N ASN A 559 -15.34 75.97 -0.07
CA ASN A 559 -15.11 77.37 0.31
C ASN A 559 -14.44 78.11 -0.85
N ILE A 560 -15.07 79.20 -1.30
CA ILE A 560 -14.59 80.01 -2.40
C ILE A 560 -14.20 81.37 -1.84
N THR A 561 -12.92 81.68 -1.81
CA THR A 561 -12.44 83.00 -1.43
C THR A 561 -12.35 83.85 -2.69
N VAL A 562 -13.19 84.87 -2.79
CA VAL A 562 -13.15 85.83 -3.89
C VAL A 562 -12.13 86.91 -3.55
N LEU A 563 -11.24 87.18 -4.49
CA LEU A 563 -10.23 88.21 -4.44
C LEU A 563 -10.64 89.39 -5.31
N ASP A 564 -10.21 90.56 -4.85
CA ASP A 564 -10.39 91.87 -5.48
C ASP A 564 -9.58 91.95 -6.78
N ASP A 565 -10.19 92.38 -7.89
CA ASP A 565 -9.52 92.86 -9.10
C ASP A 565 -9.30 94.37 -9.00
N ASN A 566 -8.28 94.91 -9.67
CA ASN A 566 -8.00 96.35 -9.59
C ASN A 566 -8.67 97.05 -10.79
N ASP A 567 -10.00 97.16 -10.77
CA ASP A 567 -10.81 97.60 -11.92
C ASP A 567 -11.42 99.00 -11.80
N ASN A 568 -11.38 99.63 -10.61
CA ASN A 568 -11.55 101.06 -10.46
C ASN A 568 -10.21 101.80 -10.59
N SER A 569 -10.27 103.04 -11.06
CA SER A 569 -9.12 103.95 -11.07
C SER A 569 -9.26 105.00 -9.96
N PRO A 570 -8.14 105.54 -9.41
CA PRO A 570 -8.22 106.58 -8.38
C PRO A 570 -8.95 107.84 -8.87
N THR A 571 -9.74 108.48 -8.02
CA THR A 571 -10.48 109.73 -8.37
C THR A 571 -10.21 110.86 -7.39
N PHE A 572 -9.73 112.00 -7.88
CA PHE A 572 -9.56 113.21 -7.05
C PHE A 572 -10.92 113.82 -6.67
N ARG A 573 -11.03 114.34 -5.43
CA ARG A 573 -12.26 115.01 -4.93
C ARG A 573 -12.58 116.35 -5.60
N SER A 574 -11.72 116.85 -6.49
CA SER A 574 -11.91 118.10 -7.23
C SER A 574 -11.09 118.09 -8.52
N ASP A 575 -11.65 118.64 -9.60
CA ASP A 575 -10.99 118.72 -10.92
C ASP A 575 -9.73 119.61 -10.93
N GLU A 576 -9.65 120.53 -9.98
CA GLU A 576 -8.52 121.43 -9.76
C GLU A 576 -8.47 121.83 -8.28
N TYR A 577 -7.28 121.95 -7.71
CA TYR A 577 -7.07 122.50 -6.37
C TYR A 577 -6.39 123.86 -6.45
N THR A 578 -6.76 124.80 -5.57
CA THR A 578 -6.05 126.07 -5.41
C THR A 578 -5.62 126.24 -3.95
N PHE A 579 -4.32 126.41 -3.71
CA PHE A 579 -3.77 126.64 -2.37
C PHE A 579 -2.86 127.88 -2.36
N VAL A 580 -3.19 128.88 -1.55
CA VAL A 580 -2.41 130.12 -1.48
C VAL A 580 -1.08 129.86 -0.78
N VAL A 581 0.02 130.29 -1.38
CA VAL A 581 1.38 130.17 -0.81
C VAL A 581 1.99 131.54 -0.56
N VAL A 582 2.54 131.76 0.64
CA VAL A 582 3.23 133.02 0.96
C VAL A 582 4.68 132.92 0.51
N ASN A 583 5.22 133.93 -0.18
CA ASN A 583 6.60 133.88 -0.68
C ASN A 583 7.68 133.79 0.42
N SER A 584 7.36 134.19 1.65
CA SER A 584 8.19 134.06 2.86
C SER A 584 7.87 132.84 3.73
N GLN A 585 7.08 131.90 3.21
CA GLN A 585 6.73 130.67 3.91
C GLN A 585 7.94 129.73 4.01
N SER A 586 8.14 129.11 5.18
CA SER A 586 9.36 128.33 5.45
C SER A 586 9.42 127.00 4.70
N ILE A 587 10.63 126.61 4.30
CA ILE A 587 10.95 125.25 3.83
C ILE A 587 10.47 124.21 4.85
N GLY A 588 9.90 123.11 4.37
CA GLY A 588 9.32 122.03 5.17
C GLY A 588 7.88 122.27 5.63
N SER A 589 7.25 123.40 5.26
CA SER A 589 5.83 123.64 5.57
C SER A 589 4.90 123.08 4.50
N THR A 590 3.72 122.62 4.94
CA THR A 590 2.63 122.19 4.06
C THR A 590 1.85 123.40 3.54
N ILE A 591 1.54 123.41 2.24
CA ILE A 591 0.75 124.46 1.56
C ILE A 591 -0.73 124.06 1.49
N GLY A 592 -0.98 122.79 1.19
CA GLY A 592 -2.30 122.22 1.01
C GLY A 592 -2.22 120.71 0.88
N LYS A 593 -3.36 120.06 0.71
CA LYS A 593 -3.48 118.61 0.60
C LYS A 593 -4.47 118.26 -0.50
N VAL A 594 -4.00 117.50 -1.49
CA VAL A 594 -4.90 116.84 -2.46
C VAL A 594 -5.43 115.55 -1.85
N ASP A 595 -6.57 115.09 -2.36
CA ASP A 595 -7.31 113.98 -1.75
C ASP A 595 -8.03 113.21 -2.85
N ALA A 596 -7.60 111.98 -3.09
CA ALA A 596 -8.15 111.05 -4.05
C ALA A 596 -8.69 109.81 -3.34
N ASN A 597 -9.77 109.27 -3.88
CA ASN A 597 -10.43 108.07 -3.40
C ASN A 597 -10.43 107.03 -4.51
N ASP A 598 -10.12 105.81 -4.15
CA ASP A 598 -10.35 104.63 -4.98
C ASP A 598 -11.44 103.77 -4.31
N ASN A 599 -12.19 103.00 -5.09
CA ASN A 599 -13.28 102.19 -4.58
C ASN A 599 -12.85 100.74 -4.30
N ASP A 600 -11.82 100.26 -5.01
CA ASP A 600 -11.26 98.91 -4.93
C ASP A 600 -11.01 98.45 -3.46
N VAL A 601 -11.22 97.18 -3.11
CA VAL A 601 -11.07 96.72 -1.72
C VAL A 601 -9.62 96.44 -1.32
N GLY A 602 -9.22 97.03 -0.19
CA GLY A 602 -8.06 96.58 0.57
C GLY A 602 -6.74 97.17 0.08
N THR A 603 -5.96 96.44 -0.73
CA THR A 603 -4.67 96.95 -1.26
C THR A 603 -4.80 97.64 -2.60
N ASN A 604 -5.77 97.23 -3.41
CA ASN A 604 -6.01 97.83 -4.71
C ASN A 604 -6.43 99.30 -4.50
N GLY A 605 -7.47 99.58 -3.70
CA GLY A 605 -7.90 100.96 -3.42
C GLY A 605 -7.00 101.85 -2.55
N ASN A 606 -5.74 101.47 -2.28
CA ASN A 606 -4.79 102.31 -1.53
C ASN A 606 -4.04 103.27 -2.46
N VAL A 607 -4.44 104.53 -2.44
CA VAL A 607 -3.84 105.58 -3.29
C VAL A 607 -2.51 106.12 -2.74
N LEU A 608 -1.48 106.17 -3.61
CA LEU A 608 -0.25 106.95 -3.44
C LEU A 608 -0.25 108.20 -4.33
N TYR A 609 0.45 109.25 -3.87
CA TYR A 609 0.53 110.54 -4.54
C TYR A 609 1.96 110.84 -5.01
N HIS A 610 2.07 111.39 -6.21
CA HIS A 610 3.33 111.77 -6.85
C HIS A 610 3.20 113.10 -7.61
N LEU A 611 4.31 113.85 -7.71
CA LEU A 611 4.39 115.03 -8.59
C LEU A 611 4.85 114.61 -9.98
N ALA A 612 4.32 115.27 -11.01
CA ALA A 612 4.81 115.11 -12.37
C ALA A 612 6.30 115.43 -12.50
N GLN A 613 6.98 114.78 -13.44
CA GLN A 613 8.44 114.86 -13.57
C GLN A 613 8.94 116.28 -13.84
N GLU A 614 8.15 117.11 -14.55
CA GLU A 614 8.48 118.51 -14.83
C GLU A 614 8.52 119.36 -13.55
N ASP A 615 7.62 119.10 -12.60
CA ASP A 615 7.56 119.79 -11.30
C ASP A 615 8.63 119.29 -10.32
N LEU A 616 8.91 117.99 -10.33
CA LEU A 616 10.01 117.38 -9.57
C LEU A 616 11.37 117.97 -9.96
N ASN A 617 11.60 118.22 -11.26
CA ASN A 617 12.86 118.76 -11.77
C ASN A 617 13.14 120.20 -11.30
N ASN A 618 12.10 120.97 -10.97
CA ASN A 618 12.25 122.30 -10.36
C ASN A 618 12.63 122.20 -8.87
N GLY A 619 12.32 121.09 -8.21
CA GLY A 619 12.68 120.80 -6.81
C GLY A 619 12.08 121.76 -5.77
N LEU A 620 11.10 122.57 -6.16
CA LEU A 620 10.47 123.57 -5.29
C LEU A 620 9.51 122.94 -4.27
N PHE A 621 8.91 121.81 -4.65
CA PHE A 621 7.87 121.12 -3.88
C PHE A 621 8.09 119.61 -3.86
N SER A 622 7.47 118.96 -2.88
CA SER A 622 7.27 117.50 -2.83
C SER A 622 5.84 117.20 -2.40
N VAL A 623 5.29 116.06 -2.79
CA VAL A 623 4.06 115.51 -2.20
C VAL A 623 4.39 114.34 -1.28
N SER A 624 3.76 114.27 -0.12
CA SER A 624 3.85 113.12 0.80
C SER A 624 2.84 112.03 0.46
N ALA A 625 3.03 110.83 1.01
CA ALA A 625 2.12 109.69 0.80
C ALA A 625 0.67 109.95 1.26
N ASP A 626 0.42 110.96 2.10
CA ASP A 626 -0.93 111.37 2.48
C ASP A 626 -1.53 112.46 1.57
N GLY A 627 -0.86 112.87 0.48
CA GLY A 627 -1.33 113.91 -0.45
C GLY A 627 -0.98 115.35 -0.03
N SER A 628 -0.23 115.56 1.06
CA SER A 628 0.18 116.91 1.48
C SER A 628 1.33 117.46 0.61
N ILE A 629 1.17 118.69 0.10
CA ILE A 629 2.15 119.38 -0.73
C ILE A 629 3.05 120.25 0.17
N ILE A 630 4.35 120.02 0.10
CA ILE A 630 5.36 120.56 1.04
C ILE A 630 6.40 121.39 0.28
N ILE A 631 6.76 122.56 0.83
CA ILE A 631 7.81 123.44 0.30
C ILE A 631 9.19 122.81 0.53
N GLN A 632 9.99 122.66 -0.52
CA GLN A 632 11.36 122.13 -0.47
C GLN A 632 12.46 123.20 -0.66
N GLN A 633 12.13 124.34 -1.27
CA GLN A 633 13.07 125.45 -1.49
C GLN A 633 12.42 126.82 -1.18
N SER A 634 13.25 127.85 -0.98
CA SER A 634 12.75 129.21 -0.70
C SER A 634 11.95 129.77 -1.88
N LEU A 635 10.82 130.43 -1.59
CA LEU A 635 9.96 131.05 -2.59
C LEU A 635 10.13 132.57 -2.67
N GLU A 636 11.10 133.17 -1.97
CA GLU A 636 11.30 134.61 -1.89
C GLU A 636 11.59 135.28 -3.26
N SER A 637 12.10 134.53 -4.24
CA SER A 637 12.36 135.01 -5.60
C SER A 637 11.13 135.11 -6.49
N PHE A 638 9.99 134.54 -6.08
CA PHE A 638 8.75 134.58 -6.87
C PHE A 638 7.98 135.88 -6.62
N VAL A 639 7.61 136.56 -7.71
CA VAL A 639 6.86 137.81 -7.65
C VAL A 639 5.43 137.53 -7.18
N PRO A 640 4.90 138.25 -6.17
CA PRO A 640 3.50 138.14 -5.76
C PRO A 640 2.54 138.34 -6.94
N GLY A 641 1.53 137.47 -7.06
CA GLY A 641 0.65 137.36 -8.23
C GLY A 641 1.16 136.40 -9.32
N THR A 642 2.31 135.75 -9.12
CA THR A 642 2.70 134.57 -9.93
C THR A 642 1.86 133.37 -9.51
N ASN A 643 1.31 132.64 -10.47
CA ASN A 643 0.73 131.32 -10.24
C ASN A 643 1.79 130.26 -10.54
N LEU A 644 2.06 129.38 -9.58
CA LEU A 644 2.84 128.16 -9.80
C LEU A 644 1.84 127.02 -9.97
N ASN A 645 1.82 126.40 -11.15
CA ASN A 645 0.95 125.25 -11.41
C ASN A 645 1.75 123.97 -11.19
N LEU A 646 1.19 123.00 -10.48
CA LEU A 646 1.76 121.67 -10.29
C LEU A 646 0.78 120.64 -10.82
N THR A 647 1.29 119.58 -11.45
CA THR A 647 0.50 118.38 -11.76
C THR A 647 0.79 117.32 -10.70
N VAL A 648 -0.21 116.98 -9.90
CA VAL A 648 -0.15 115.83 -8.98
C VAL A 648 -0.87 114.66 -9.64
N TYR A 649 -0.29 113.48 -9.57
CA TYR A 649 -0.96 112.25 -9.97
C TYR A 649 -1.15 111.31 -8.78
N ALA A 650 -2.31 110.67 -8.75
CA ALA A 650 -2.70 109.60 -7.85
C ALA A 650 -2.51 108.26 -8.59
N VAL A 651 -2.00 107.26 -7.89
CA VAL A 651 -1.82 105.89 -8.39
C VAL A 651 -2.33 104.95 -7.32
N ASP A 652 -3.11 103.94 -7.69
CA ASP A 652 -3.38 102.82 -6.80
C ASP A 652 -2.08 102.02 -6.50
N ILE A 653 -2.17 100.97 -5.68
CA ILE A 653 -1.03 100.05 -5.46
C ILE A 653 -1.39 98.59 -5.69
N GLY A 654 -2.53 98.33 -6.33
CA GLY A 654 -2.96 97.00 -6.73
C GLY A 654 -2.32 96.53 -8.03
N GLY A 655 -2.95 95.51 -8.63
CA GLY A 655 -2.35 94.69 -9.68
C GLY A 655 -1.93 95.46 -10.93
N GLN A 656 -2.90 95.99 -11.67
CA GLN A 656 -2.66 96.75 -12.91
C GLN A 656 -2.85 98.24 -12.63
N GLN A 657 -1.78 98.89 -12.19
CA GLN A 657 -1.82 100.28 -11.74
C GLN A 657 -2.41 101.27 -12.74
N ASP A 658 -3.51 101.90 -12.33
CA ASP A 658 -4.14 103.02 -13.00
C ASP A 658 -3.78 104.35 -12.34
N THR A 659 -3.99 105.44 -13.08
CA THR A 659 -3.55 106.78 -12.65
C THR A 659 -4.58 107.86 -12.95
N ALA A 660 -4.83 108.74 -11.97
CA ALA A 660 -5.52 110.00 -12.20
C ALA A 660 -4.57 111.19 -11.99
N LEU A 661 -4.89 112.33 -12.62
CA LEU A 661 -4.09 113.55 -12.56
C LEU A 661 -4.97 114.73 -12.16
N VAL A 662 -4.41 115.67 -11.40
CA VAL A 662 -5.07 116.93 -11.03
C VAL A 662 -4.11 118.10 -11.14
N ASN A 663 -4.62 119.24 -11.62
CA ASN A 663 -3.90 120.51 -11.59
C ASN A 663 -4.00 121.15 -10.20
N VAL A 664 -2.91 121.69 -9.70
CA VAL A 664 -2.84 122.43 -8.44
C VAL A 664 -2.25 123.81 -8.68
N ILE A 665 -3.09 124.84 -8.55
CA ILE A 665 -2.69 126.24 -8.72
C ILE A 665 -2.25 126.81 -7.36
N LEU A 666 -1.01 127.29 -7.31
CA LEU A 666 -0.42 127.95 -6.14
C LEU A 666 -0.19 129.44 -6.43
N PRO A 667 -1.18 130.33 -6.18
CA PRO A 667 -0.96 131.77 -6.28
C PRO A 667 -0.03 132.25 -5.15
N VAL A 668 1.07 132.88 -5.54
CA VAL A 668 2.09 133.43 -4.64
C VAL A 668 1.66 134.79 -4.09
N VAL A 669 1.69 134.99 -2.77
CA VAL A 669 1.27 136.23 -2.11
C VAL A 669 2.32 136.78 -1.13
N GLU A 670 2.24 138.09 -0.82
CA GLU A 670 3.08 138.72 0.22
C GLU A 670 2.52 138.46 1.62
N SER A 671 3.41 138.35 2.62
CA SER A 671 3.08 138.14 4.03
C SER A 671 2.19 139.21 4.68
N ASN A 672 2.07 140.39 4.06
CA ASN A 672 1.31 141.53 4.58
C ASN A 672 0.19 141.98 3.63
N GLY A 673 -0.08 141.24 2.55
CA GLY A 673 -1.14 141.59 1.60
C GLY A 673 -2.52 141.21 2.14
N ASN A 674 -3.49 142.13 2.07
CA ASN A 674 -4.91 141.76 2.19
C ASN A 674 -5.33 140.97 0.94
N VAL A 675 -5.07 139.66 0.95
CA VAL A 675 -5.53 138.77 -0.10
C VAL A 675 -7.04 138.57 0.11
N TYR A 676 -7.84 139.16 -0.77
CA TYR A 676 -9.20 138.67 -1.00
C TYR A 676 -9.10 137.32 -1.72
N VAL A 677 -8.79 136.28 -0.94
CA VAL A 677 -9.11 134.91 -1.35
C VAL A 677 -10.62 134.85 -1.31
N ASP A 678 -11.25 134.71 -2.47
CA ASP A 678 -12.63 134.22 -2.51
C ASP A 678 -12.51 132.77 -2.04
N VAL A 679 -12.72 132.54 -0.74
CA VAL A 679 -12.68 131.19 -0.17
C VAL A 679 -13.94 130.49 -0.67
N ILE A 680 -13.82 129.93 -1.87
CA ILE A 680 -14.75 128.95 -2.40
C ILE A 680 -14.60 127.73 -1.49
N TYR A 681 -15.38 127.74 -0.41
CA TYR A 681 -15.80 126.51 0.24
C TYR A 681 -16.44 125.67 -0.86
N TYR A 682 -15.70 124.68 -1.36
CA TYR A 682 -16.29 123.63 -2.15
C TYR A 682 -17.37 122.99 -1.29
N LYS A 683 -18.62 123.28 -1.64
CA LYS A 683 -19.73 122.41 -1.28
C LYS A 683 -19.43 121.08 -1.95
N SER A 684 -18.94 120.13 -1.16
CA SER A 684 -19.00 118.71 -1.47
C SER A 684 -20.40 118.40 -2.01
N PHE A 685 -20.49 117.96 -3.26
CA PHE A 685 -21.72 117.43 -3.82
C PHE A 685 -22.03 116.10 -3.12
N PHE A 686 -22.70 116.16 -1.97
CA PHE A 686 -23.39 115.00 -1.41
C PHE A 686 -24.63 114.73 -2.27
N SER A 687 -24.47 113.84 -3.25
CA SER A 687 -25.59 113.09 -3.80
C SER A 687 -26.18 112.20 -2.69
N TYR A 688 -27.49 111.97 -2.76
CA TYR A 688 -28.26 111.36 -1.68
C TYR A 688 -27.92 109.88 -1.46
N ALA A 689 -27.67 109.51 -0.19
CA ALA A 689 -28.13 108.25 0.39
C ALA A 689 -28.71 108.55 1.79
N PRO A 690 -29.93 108.07 2.12
CA PRO A 690 -30.57 108.40 3.39
C PRO A 690 -30.07 107.50 4.54
N ASN A 691 -30.05 108.06 5.75
CA ASN A 691 -29.71 107.42 7.03
C ASN A 691 -28.22 107.11 7.26
N MET A 692 -27.51 108.03 7.93
CA MET A 692 -26.85 107.73 9.22
C MET A 692 -26.51 109.02 9.97
N ALA A 693 -26.43 108.94 11.30
CA ALA A 693 -26.23 110.10 12.18
C ALA A 693 -24.74 110.44 12.34
N TRP A 694 -24.39 111.71 12.15
CA TRP A 694 -23.01 112.17 12.29
C TRP A 694 -22.66 112.48 13.75
N PHE A 695 -21.67 111.76 14.29
CA PHE A 695 -20.90 112.22 15.45
C PHE A 695 -19.99 113.37 15.02
N VAL A 696 -20.02 114.48 15.75
CA VAL A 696 -19.05 115.58 15.61
C VAL A 696 -18.03 115.49 16.74
N PRO A 697 -16.72 115.40 16.46
CA PRO A 697 -15.70 115.52 17.50
C PRO A 697 -15.52 117.00 17.87
N LEU A 698 -15.97 117.38 19.06
CA LEU A 698 -15.63 118.66 19.68
C LEU A 698 -14.39 118.49 20.57
N MET A 699 -13.34 119.24 20.27
CA MET A 699 -12.15 119.33 21.13
C MET A 699 -12.27 120.58 22.02
N ASP A 700 -12.31 120.34 23.33
CA ASP A 700 -12.14 121.23 24.47
C ASP A 700 -12.52 122.73 24.36
N THR A 701 -13.61 123.09 25.04
CA THR A 701 -13.57 124.21 26.00
C THR A 701 -14.34 123.86 27.27
N VAL A 702 -13.72 124.06 28.42
CA VAL A 702 -14.28 123.80 29.76
C VAL A 702 -14.88 125.10 30.32
N ASP A 703 -16.17 125.11 30.65
CA ASP A 703 -16.61 125.48 32.02
C ASP A 703 -18.04 124.98 32.33
N ALA A 704 -18.35 124.86 33.62
CA ALA A 704 -19.48 124.09 34.14
C ALA A 704 -20.70 124.94 34.53
N LYS A 705 -21.90 124.39 34.28
CA LYS A 705 -23.09 124.31 35.18
C LYS A 705 -24.41 124.20 34.39
N ASN A 706 -25.04 123.03 34.43
CA ASN A 706 -26.25 122.82 35.26
C ASN A 706 -26.82 121.41 35.10
N ARG A 707 -27.31 120.84 36.20
CA ARG A 707 -28.01 119.55 36.22
C ARG A 707 -29.45 119.71 35.75
N LYS A 708 -30.00 118.67 35.13
CA LYS A 708 -31.32 118.15 35.49
C LYS A 708 -31.41 116.65 35.18
N GLU A 709 -32.35 116.00 35.84
CA GLU A 709 -32.26 114.59 36.24
C GLU A 709 -33.43 113.74 35.70
N PHE A 710 -33.10 112.49 35.32
CA PHE A 710 -33.94 111.28 35.43
C PHE A 710 -35.29 111.20 34.64
N PRO A 711 -35.89 110.00 34.49
CA PRO A 711 -35.53 108.69 35.06
C PRO A 711 -35.21 107.57 34.07
N ALA A 712 -34.68 106.47 34.60
CA ALA A 712 -34.59 105.17 33.93
C ALA A 712 -35.74 104.26 34.39
N GLU A 713 -36.21 103.38 33.50
CA GLU A 713 -37.04 102.22 33.86
C GLU A 713 -36.32 100.91 33.55
N THR A 714 -36.84 99.81 34.11
CA THR A 714 -36.06 98.65 34.56
C THR A 714 -36.52 97.36 33.87
N ILE A 715 -35.71 96.28 33.99
CA ILE A 715 -36.07 94.86 33.73
C ILE A 715 -36.02 94.48 32.22
N GLY A 716 -35.43 93.34 31.81
CA GLY A 716 -34.68 92.34 32.59
C GLY A 716 -34.41 91.04 31.80
N THR A 717 -33.62 90.15 32.39
CA THR A 717 -33.22 88.87 31.79
C THR A 717 -34.27 87.76 31.97
N LYS A 718 -34.61 87.02 30.90
CA LYS A 718 -34.99 85.59 31.02
C LYS A 718 -34.78 84.80 29.72
N ARG A 719 -34.60 83.48 29.90
CA ARG A 719 -34.36 82.48 28.85
C ARG A 719 -35.55 82.36 27.89
N GLY A 720 -35.25 82.10 26.63
CA GLY A 720 -36.22 81.95 25.54
C GLY A 720 -36.88 80.58 25.42
N THR A 721 -37.55 80.42 24.27
CA THR A 721 -37.93 79.15 23.61
C THR A 721 -38.32 79.44 22.16
N GLU A 722 -37.86 78.56 21.26
CA GLU A 722 -38.55 78.08 20.04
C GLU A 722 -38.66 78.95 18.77
N PHE A 723 -38.13 78.36 17.69
CA PHE A 723 -38.63 78.25 16.31
C PHE A 723 -39.42 79.42 15.67
N PHE A 724 -38.90 79.93 14.55
CA PHE A 724 -39.50 79.64 13.23
C PHE A 724 -38.52 79.99 12.09
N GLN A 725 -38.47 79.10 11.08
CA GLN A 725 -37.68 79.15 9.83
C GLN A 725 -36.15 79.19 9.98
#